data_AF-A0A936QW30-F1
#
_entry.id   AF-A0A936QW30-F1
#
_cell.length_a   1.000
_cell.length_b   1.000
_cell.length_c   1.000
_cell.angle_alpha   90.00
_cell.angle_beta   90.00
_cell.angle_gamma   90.00
#
_symmetry.space_group_name_H-M   'P 1'
#
loop_
_entity.id
_entity.type
_entity.pdbx_description
1 polymer ?
#
loop_
_entity_poly.entity_id
_entity_poly.type
_entity_poly.pdbx_seq_one_letter_code
_entity_poly.pdbx_strand_id
1 'polypeptide(L)'
;MRVEQGRFSNWGNYPVRTGVSLSPESVADVQAAVAEGAALTPRGNGRSYGDASLGGRMLDGRSLPIVFALDTQSGTVTCGAGMLLDELLLRIVPAGFFLPVSPGTRLITVGGAIAADIHGKNHHVDGSISAHVREMRIVIGSGEEVLCSPEIRADLFWNTVGGMGLTGMITQATIILKRITTAYIRQKSIKCKNLTELFSRFEEHAGATYSVAWIDLLAKGEGLGRSLLLLGEHEPLSSLPTKFRKDPLRVHSKARSGVPFFFPAFALSNLTVRIFNMLYYGKQLGRVSERVAHYAPYFHPLDAVRDWNRIYGRRGFLQYQVVVPLEGGEARMRSIVEELSNAGVASFLAVLKRFGPGNVKSPMSFPMEGFTLALDIPRSDTVFVVLDRIDAMVVQAGGRIYLAKDARMSGDTLRASYSALAAFQRTVALEGQGRFTSALADRIALRNNEMDNPRFDPKTVLILGATSDIAAAMAEQFAREGYALILAGRDMNKLRAMAEKLGRAHGTVCVPQAFDATKPEVHREFYAGLDPRPGIVVCAFGDLPDQFKAQEDPALALRSIQVNFAGAVSILEFAAADLEARNTGHIIGISSVAGDRGRASNYIYGSAKAGFTAYLSGLRHRLFKSGVSVLTVKPGFVRTRMTEGLPLPAPLTATAEQAAAAIIKAMQRKRGTVYVLGRWRWVMLVVRNLPEFIFKRTKL
;
A
#
# COMPACT_ATOMS: atom_id res chain seq x y z
N MET A 1 11.01 -29.72 6.43
CA MET A 1 10.17 -28.93 7.37
C MET A 1 9.64 -29.77 8.54
N ARG A 2 9.87 -29.32 9.79
CA ARG A 2 9.15 -29.84 10.97
C ARG A 2 7.79 -29.16 11.10
N VAL A 3 6.81 -29.88 11.64
CA VAL A 3 5.40 -29.43 11.73
C VAL A 3 4.93 -29.51 13.18
N GLU A 4 4.46 -28.40 13.74
CA GLU A 4 3.92 -28.31 15.10
C GLU A 4 2.48 -27.77 15.06
N GLN A 5 1.51 -28.56 15.50
CA GLN A 5 0.12 -28.11 15.63
C GLN A 5 -0.13 -27.58 17.04
N GLY A 6 -0.85 -26.46 17.16
CA GLY A 6 -1.08 -25.89 18.48
C GLY A 6 -1.96 -24.66 18.50
N ARG A 7 -1.99 -24.03 19.68
CA ARG A 7 -2.61 -22.73 19.93
C ARG A 7 -1.52 -21.68 20.00
N PHE A 8 -1.56 -20.72 19.09
CA PHE A 8 -0.56 -19.68 18.97
C PHE A 8 -1.15 -18.33 19.34
N SER A 9 -0.38 -17.54 20.09
CA SER A 9 -0.57 -16.11 20.24
C SER A 9 0.74 -15.39 19.96
N ASN A 10 0.67 -14.08 19.77
CA ASN A 10 1.86 -13.24 19.82
C ASN A 10 2.03 -12.66 21.24
N TRP A 11 2.86 -11.64 21.39
CA TRP A 11 3.34 -11.17 22.69
C TRP A 11 2.22 -10.69 23.63
N GLY A 12 1.14 -10.14 23.06
CA GLY A 12 -0.03 -9.66 23.81
C GLY A 12 -0.84 -10.77 24.50
N ASN A 13 -0.59 -12.05 24.19
CA ASN A 13 -1.45 -13.19 24.54
C ASN A 13 -2.90 -13.03 24.03
N TYR A 14 -3.12 -12.16 23.03
CA TYR A 14 -4.39 -11.94 22.37
C TYR A 14 -4.18 -11.38 20.95
N PRO A 15 -4.93 -11.88 19.93
CA PRO A 15 -5.79 -13.05 19.97
C PRO A 15 -5.00 -14.36 19.99
N VAL A 16 -5.70 -15.46 20.29
CA VAL A 16 -5.16 -16.82 20.22
C VAL A 16 -5.80 -17.50 19.00
N ARG A 17 -5.00 -18.14 18.17
CA ARG A 17 -5.45 -18.87 16.98
C ARG A 17 -4.93 -20.31 17.02
N THR A 18 -5.74 -21.25 16.57
CA THR A 18 -5.28 -22.61 16.28
C THR A 18 -4.67 -22.65 14.89
N GLY A 19 -3.57 -23.37 14.72
CA GLY A 19 -2.92 -23.50 13.44
C GLY A 19 -1.76 -24.48 13.51
N VAL A 20 -0.92 -24.40 12.49
CA VAL A 20 0.27 -25.23 12.34
C VAL A 20 1.47 -24.33 12.12
N SER A 21 2.57 -24.56 12.84
CA SER A 21 3.87 -23.96 12.60
C SER A 21 4.71 -24.90 11.75
N LEU A 22 5.24 -24.40 10.65
CA LEU A 22 6.14 -25.07 9.72
C LEU A 22 7.53 -24.48 9.95
N SER A 23 8.50 -25.31 10.32
CA SER A 23 9.89 -24.90 10.51
C SER A 23 10.72 -25.28 9.30
N PRO A 24 10.91 -24.38 8.31
CA PRO A 24 11.81 -24.59 7.18
C PRO A 24 13.27 -24.64 7.62
N GLU A 25 14.03 -25.58 7.05
CA GLU A 25 15.48 -25.73 7.31
C GLU A 25 16.33 -25.15 6.17
N SER A 26 15.69 -24.67 5.10
CA SER A 26 16.35 -24.08 3.93
C SER A 26 15.41 -23.09 3.23
N VAL A 27 15.95 -22.32 2.28
CA VAL A 27 15.12 -21.52 1.37
C VAL A 27 14.26 -22.43 0.48
N ALA A 28 14.78 -23.59 0.06
CA ALA A 28 14.04 -24.56 -0.74
C ALA A 28 12.80 -25.10 -0.01
N ASP A 29 12.86 -25.27 1.32
CA ASP A 29 11.70 -25.64 2.14
C ASP A 29 10.59 -24.56 2.07
N VAL A 30 10.97 -23.27 2.08
CA VAL A 30 10.01 -22.16 1.92
C VAL A 30 9.40 -22.18 0.53
N GLN A 31 10.20 -22.38 -0.51
CA GLN A 31 9.73 -22.46 -1.89
C GLN A 31 8.79 -23.65 -2.09
N ALA A 32 9.10 -24.81 -1.50
CA ALA A 32 8.24 -25.98 -1.51
C ALA A 32 6.89 -25.69 -0.81
N ALA A 33 6.91 -25.03 0.35
CA ALA A 33 5.68 -24.65 1.05
C ALA A 33 4.80 -23.70 0.19
N VAL A 34 5.41 -22.76 -0.53
CA VAL A 34 4.69 -21.87 -1.46
C VAL A 34 4.09 -22.65 -2.63
N ALA A 35 4.85 -23.62 -3.18
CA ALA A 35 4.42 -24.46 -4.29
C ALA A 35 3.24 -25.38 -3.95
N GLU A 36 3.07 -25.78 -2.68
CA GLU A 36 1.87 -26.49 -2.21
C GLU A 36 0.57 -25.68 -2.41
N GLY A 37 0.69 -24.36 -2.55
CA GLY A 37 -0.41 -23.46 -2.87
C GLY A 37 -1.34 -23.10 -1.71
N ALA A 38 -1.11 -23.64 -0.52
CA ALA A 38 -1.84 -23.23 0.68
C ALA A 38 -1.42 -21.83 1.14
N ALA A 39 -2.32 -21.12 1.82
CA ALA A 39 -2.01 -19.82 2.41
C ALA A 39 -1.03 -19.95 3.59
N LEU A 40 0.01 -19.12 3.61
CA LEU A 40 1.13 -19.14 4.54
C LEU A 40 1.24 -17.81 5.28
N THR A 41 1.67 -17.86 6.54
CA THR A 41 1.89 -16.69 7.38
C THR A 41 3.33 -16.62 7.86
N PRO A 42 4.16 -15.69 7.34
CA PRO A 42 5.49 -15.45 7.87
C PRO A 42 5.46 -15.14 9.36
N ARG A 43 6.26 -15.86 10.15
CA ARG A 43 6.32 -15.69 11.60
C ARG A 43 7.77 -15.64 12.06
N GLY A 44 8.16 -14.51 12.66
CA GLY A 44 9.42 -14.39 13.40
C GLY A 44 9.27 -14.91 14.83
N ASN A 45 9.85 -14.22 15.81
CA ASN A 45 9.78 -14.62 17.22
C ASN A 45 8.45 -14.27 17.94
N GLY A 46 7.35 -14.07 17.20
CA GLY A 46 6.02 -13.78 17.76
C GLY A 46 5.93 -12.52 18.63
N ARG A 47 6.71 -11.47 18.32
CA ARG A 47 6.82 -10.22 19.12
C ARG A 47 5.98 -9.04 18.65
N SER A 48 5.24 -9.18 17.55
CA SER A 48 4.05 -8.36 17.33
C SER A 48 3.07 -8.58 18.50
N TYR A 49 2.14 -7.66 18.73
CA TYR A 49 1.29 -7.75 19.91
C TYR A 49 -0.02 -8.46 19.62
N GLY A 50 -0.69 -8.10 18.53
CA GLY A 50 -1.94 -8.72 18.08
C GLY A 50 -1.72 -9.89 17.13
N ASP A 51 -2.27 -9.81 15.92
CA ASP A 51 -2.47 -10.95 15.01
C ASP A 51 -1.68 -10.90 13.70
N ALA A 52 -0.69 -10.00 13.60
CA ALA A 52 0.15 -9.79 12.41
C ALA A 52 0.86 -11.06 11.89
N SER A 53 1.27 -11.95 12.80
CA SER A 53 2.00 -13.19 12.48
C SER A 53 1.28 -14.45 12.97
N LEU A 54 -0.06 -14.43 12.97
CA LEU A 54 -0.91 -15.59 13.26
C LEU A 54 -1.68 -15.98 12.00
N GLY A 55 -1.83 -17.28 11.75
CA GLY A 55 -2.58 -17.80 10.60
C GLY A 55 -2.76 -19.31 10.69
N GLY A 56 -3.36 -19.90 9.66
CA GLY A 56 -3.59 -21.36 9.61
C GLY A 56 -2.31 -22.17 9.48
N ARG A 57 -1.38 -21.71 8.63
CA ARG A 57 -0.05 -22.29 8.41
C ARG A 57 1.00 -21.20 8.58
N MET A 58 1.79 -21.24 9.63
CA MET A 58 2.80 -20.23 9.94
C MET A 58 4.19 -20.74 9.54
N LEU A 59 4.94 -19.96 8.77
CA LEU A 59 6.33 -20.25 8.45
C LEU A 59 7.21 -19.67 9.55
N ASP A 60 7.81 -20.53 10.37
CA ASP A 60 8.73 -20.13 11.43
C ASP A 60 10.07 -19.68 10.83
N GLY A 61 10.25 -18.38 10.69
CA GLY A 61 11.50 -17.79 10.23
C GLY A 61 12.69 -18.05 11.15
N ARG A 62 12.47 -18.38 12.44
CA ARG A 62 13.58 -18.69 13.38
C ARG A 62 14.33 -19.95 13.00
N SER A 63 13.70 -20.88 12.28
CA SER A 63 14.34 -22.15 11.90
C SER A 63 15.19 -22.05 10.64
N LEU A 64 15.10 -20.93 9.88
CA LEU A 64 15.93 -20.71 8.71
C LEU A 64 17.42 -20.70 9.08
N PRO A 65 18.32 -21.15 8.17
CA PRO A 65 19.74 -21.16 8.42
C PRO A 65 20.29 -19.81 8.88
N ILE A 66 21.21 -19.85 9.83
CA ILE A 66 21.91 -18.66 10.32
C ILE A 66 22.91 -18.23 9.25
N VAL A 67 22.60 -17.15 8.54
CA VAL A 67 23.55 -16.40 7.73
C VAL A 67 24.08 -15.22 8.55
N PHE A 68 25.40 -15.00 8.52
CA PHE A 68 26.02 -13.82 9.15
C PHE A 68 27.35 -13.49 8.48
N ALA A 69 27.46 -12.29 7.93
CA ALA A 69 28.70 -11.72 7.40
C ALA A 69 28.74 -10.23 7.77
N LEU A 70 29.79 -9.83 8.50
CA LEU A 70 30.03 -8.44 8.89
C LEU A 70 31.15 -7.87 8.04
N ASP A 71 30.87 -6.80 7.30
CA ASP A 71 31.88 -6.00 6.63
C ASP A 71 32.19 -4.78 7.51
N THR A 72 33.34 -4.84 8.18
CA THR A 72 33.79 -3.78 9.08
C THR A 72 34.29 -2.53 8.35
N GLN A 73 34.60 -2.63 7.06
CA GLN A 73 35.04 -1.50 6.24
C GLN A 73 33.84 -0.67 5.81
N SER A 74 32.84 -1.29 5.16
CA SER A 74 31.61 -0.60 4.76
C SER A 74 30.65 -0.35 5.92
N GLY A 75 30.83 -1.04 7.05
CA GLY A 75 29.95 -0.95 8.21
C GLY A 75 28.58 -1.57 7.93
N THR A 76 28.54 -2.70 7.22
CA THR A 76 27.30 -3.40 6.89
C THR A 76 27.32 -4.83 7.42
N VAL A 77 26.13 -5.38 7.71
CA VAL A 77 25.96 -6.78 8.06
C VAL A 77 24.93 -7.43 7.15
N THR A 78 25.32 -8.55 6.54
CA THR A 78 24.40 -9.45 5.85
C THR A 78 24.02 -10.57 6.81
N CYS A 79 22.73 -10.79 7.03
CA CYS A 79 22.28 -11.79 7.99
C CYS A 79 20.95 -12.45 7.59
N GLY A 80 20.73 -13.66 8.12
CA GLY A 80 19.49 -14.39 7.94
C GLY A 80 18.33 -13.65 8.60
N ALA A 81 17.18 -13.56 7.91
CA ALA A 81 16.02 -12.84 8.39
C ALA A 81 15.45 -13.42 9.70
N GLY A 82 15.70 -14.70 9.99
CA GLY A 82 15.35 -15.38 11.24
C GLY A 82 16.18 -14.99 12.46
N MET A 83 17.31 -14.31 12.28
CA MET A 83 18.20 -13.96 13.37
C MET A 83 17.58 -12.88 14.26
N LEU A 84 17.70 -13.02 15.59
CA LEU A 84 17.23 -11.99 16.53
C LEU A 84 18.15 -10.78 16.52
N LEU A 85 17.59 -9.60 16.81
CA LEU A 85 18.39 -8.41 17.10
C LEU A 85 19.32 -8.64 18.30
N ASP A 86 18.89 -9.45 19.29
CA ASP A 86 19.73 -9.96 20.40
C ASP A 86 21.00 -10.64 19.89
N GLU A 87 20.83 -11.60 18.98
CA GLU A 87 21.90 -12.40 18.40
C GLU A 87 22.83 -11.53 17.54
N LEU A 88 22.28 -10.53 16.84
CA LEU A 88 23.09 -9.56 16.11
C LEU A 88 23.91 -8.70 17.06
N LEU A 89 23.30 -8.10 18.08
CA LEU A 89 23.98 -7.27 19.07
C LEU A 89 25.13 -7.99 19.76
N LEU A 90 24.98 -9.29 20.06
CA LEU A 90 26.05 -10.11 20.64
C LEU A 90 27.28 -10.25 19.73
N ARG A 91 27.12 -10.09 18.40
CA ARG A 91 28.20 -10.21 17.43
C ARG A 91 28.75 -8.87 16.96
N ILE A 92 27.89 -7.87 16.77
CA ILE A 92 28.29 -6.57 16.18
C ILE A 92 28.85 -5.60 17.22
N VAL A 93 28.39 -5.65 18.47
CA VAL A 93 28.87 -4.74 19.53
C VAL A 93 30.35 -4.94 19.86
N PRO A 94 30.84 -6.18 20.04
CA PRO A 94 32.29 -6.42 20.22
C PRO A 94 33.14 -5.92 19.04
N ALA A 95 32.56 -5.87 17.84
CA ALA A 95 33.22 -5.38 16.63
C ALA A 95 33.15 -3.84 16.47
N GLY A 96 32.62 -3.11 17.46
CA GLY A 96 32.51 -1.65 17.41
C GLY A 96 31.32 -1.13 16.62
N PHE A 97 30.26 -1.94 16.48
CA PHE A 97 29.04 -1.58 15.76
C PHE A 97 27.78 -1.73 16.61
N PHE A 98 26.75 -0.99 16.27
CA PHE A 98 25.43 -1.03 16.89
C PHE A 98 24.34 -0.99 15.83
N LEU A 99 23.14 -1.43 16.20
CA LEU A 99 21.98 -1.33 15.32
C LEU A 99 21.66 0.15 15.06
N PRO A 100 21.37 0.55 13.81
CA PRO A 100 21.02 1.93 13.51
C PRO A 100 19.66 2.31 14.13
N VAL A 101 18.75 1.35 14.26
CA VAL A 101 17.43 1.52 14.86
C VAL A 101 17.21 0.41 15.88
N SER A 102 16.98 0.81 17.13
CA SER A 102 16.82 -0.12 18.25
C SER A 102 15.42 0.03 18.89
N PRO A 103 14.54 -0.99 18.76
CA PRO A 103 13.19 -0.94 19.32
C PRO A 103 13.20 -1.27 20.82
N GLY A 104 12.02 -1.23 21.46
CA GLY A 104 11.89 -1.48 22.90
C GLY A 104 12.25 -2.89 23.36
N THR A 105 12.42 -3.85 22.45
CA THR A 105 12.87 -5.22 22.74
C THR A 105 13.81 -5.72 21.65
N ARG A 106 14.89 -6.39 22.04
CA ARG A 106 15.85 -7.00 21.10
C ARG A 106 15.46 -8.43 20.69
N LEU A 107 14.34 -8.94 21.21
CA LEU A 107 13.86 -10.30 20.97
C LEU A 107 13.02 -10.44 19.69
N ILE A 108 13.12 -9.50 18.76
CA ILE A 108 12.50 -9.60 17.43
C ILE A 108 13.52 -10.07 16.39
N THR A 109 13.04 -10.72 15.34
CA THR A 109 13.86 -11.15 14.19
C THR A 109 14.12 -10.01 13.22
N VAL A 110 15.19 -10.08 12.43
CA VAL A 110 15.50 -9.14 11.34
C VAL A 110 14.35 -9.02 10.34
N GLY A 111 13.80 -10.14 9.86
CA GLY A 111 12.67 -10.13 8.91
C GLY A 111 11.43 -9.45 9.51
N GLY A 112 11.10 -9.78 10.76
CA GLY A 112 10.02 -9.09 11.49
C GLY A 112 10.27 -7.60 11.72
N ALA A 113 11.53 -7.18 11.90
CA ALA A 113 11.89 -5.77 12.03
C ALA A 113 11.63 -4.99 10.72
N ILE A 114 12.01 -5.58 9.57
CA ILE A 114 11.80 -5.01 8.23
C ILE A 114 10.33 -5.03 7.85
N ALA A 115 9.65 -6.17 8.02
CA ALA A 115 8.24 -6.34 7.69
C ALA A 115 7.32 -5.41 8.50
N ALA A 116 7.76 -4.97 9.69
CA ALA A 116 7.04 -4.00 10.50
C ALA A 116 7.58 -2.56 10.38
N ASP A 117 8.62 -2.32 9.57
CA ASP A 117 9.38 -1.07 9.50
C ASP A 117 9.58 -0.43 10.88
N ILE A 118 10.26 -1.15 11.77
CA ILE A 118 10.38 -0.74 13.16
C ILE A 118 11.05 0.63 13.32
N HIS A 119 10.72 1.29 14.41
CA HIS A 119 11.28 2.58 14.79
C HIS A 119 11.91 2.54 16.19
N GLY A 120 12.88 3.42 16.43
CA GLY A 120 13.65 3.49 17.66
C GLY A 120 13.26 4.65 18.60
N LYS A 121 14.20 5.02 19.47
CA LYS A 121 14.16 6.30 20.20
C LYS A 121 14.76 7.46 19.38
N ASN A 122 15.40 7.14 18.26
CA ASN A 122 16.10 8.05 17.37
C ASN A 122 15.35 8.33 16.07
N HIS A 123 14.07 7.97 15.97
CA HIS A 123 13.36 8.07 14.69
C HIS A 123 13.37 9.49 14.10
N HIS A 124 13.39 10.53 14.94
CA HIS A 124 13.46 11.91 14.46
C HIS A 124 14.80 12.33 13.85
N VAL A 125 15.87 11.54 14.06
CA VAL A 125 17.20 11.76 13.47
C VAL A 125 17.51 10.72 12.41
N ASP A 126 17.37 9.43 12.77
CA ASP A 126 17.84 8.29 11.98
C ASP A 126 16.72 7.58 11.21
N GLY A 127 15.45 7.99 11.37
CA GLY A 127 14.29 7.36 10.73
C GLY A 127 13.98 5.94 11.26
N SER A 128 13.35 5.14 10.41
CA SER A 128 13.01 3.73 10.70
C SER A 128 14.07 2.78 10.15
N ILE A 129 13.97 1.48 10.47
CA ILE A 129 14.95 0.49 9.99
C ILE A 129 15.09 0.50 8.46
N SER A 130 14.02 0.83 7.74
CA SER A 130 14.00 0.92 6.28
C SER A 130 15.01 1.90 5.68
N ALA A 131 15.40 2.94 6.42
CA ALA A 131 16.45 3.86 5.98
C ALA A 131 17.85 3.21 5.96
N HIS A 132 18.00 2.04 6.59
CA HIS A 132 19.29 1.38 6.80
C HIS A 132 19.35 -0.01 6.16
N VAL A 133 18.28 -0.47 5.49
CA VAL A 133 18.30 -1.73 4.73
C VAL A 133 18.84 -1.44 3.34
N ARG A 134 19.97 -2.07 2.99
CA ARG A 134 20.60 -1.92 1.67
C ARG A 134 19.94 -2.81 0.63
N GLU A 135 19.65 -4.06 0.99
CA GLU A 135 19.03 -5.05 0.13
C GLU A 135 18.45 -6.20 0.97
N MET A 136 17.53 -6.95 0.38
CA MET A 136 16.99 -8.17 0.97
C MET A 136 16.69 -9.23 -0.08
N ARG A 137 16.73 -10.50 0.33
CA ARG A 137 16.22 -11.63 -0.42
C ARG A 137 14.86 -12.04 0.13
N ILE A 138 13.91 -12.30 -0.75
CA ILE A 138 12.53 -12.63 -0.40
C ILE A 138 11.99 -13.73 -1.30
N VAL A 139 11.37 -14.76 -0.71
CA VAL A 139 10.57 -15.74 -1.46
C VAL A 139 9.16 -15.19 -1.64
N ILE A 140 8.79 -14.90 -2.89
CA ILE A 140 7.48 -14.34 -3.26
C ILE A 140 6.46 -15.44 -3.58
N GLY A 141 5.22 -15.08 -3.91
CA GLY A 141 4.09 -15.99 -4.12
C GLY A 141 4.23 -16.95 -5.31
N SER A 142 5.11 -16.64 -6.26
CA SER A 142 5.50 -17.55 -7.34
C SER A 142 6.41 -18.70 -6.87
N GLY A 143 7.01 -18.58 -5.68
CA GLY A 143 8.06 -19.46 -5.18
C GLY A 143 9.48 -19.04 -5.57
N GLU A 144 9.64 -17.98 -6.39
CA GLU A 144 10.96 -17.44 -6.73
C GLU A 144 11.58 -16.72 -5.52
N GLU A 145 12.89 -16.89 -5.29
CA GLU A 145 13.67 -16.03 -4.39
C GLU A 145 14.21 -14.83 -5.18
N VAL A 146 13.73 -13.64 -4.83
CA VAL A 146 14.07 -12.39 -5.51
C VAL A 146 15.00 -11.56 -4.62
N LEU A 147 16.06 -11.01 -5.23
CA LEU A 147 16.84 -9.93 -4.62
C LEU A 147 16.18 -8.59 -4.93
N CYS A 148 15.91 -7.78 -3.90
CA CYS A 148 15.42 -6.42 -4.07
C CYS A 148 16.17 -5.43 -3.17
N SER A 149 16.27 -4.20 -3.64
CA SER A 149 16.91 -3.05 -2.98
C SER A 149 16.09 -1.78 -3.28
N PRO A 150 16.45 -0.63 -2.70
CA PRO A 150 15.85 0.65 -3.10
C PRO A 150 15.98 0.98 -4.60
N GLU A 151 16.92 0.35 -5.32
CA GLU A 151 17.20 0.52 -6.75
C GLU A 151 16.78 -0.69 -7.61
N ILE A 152 16.86 -1.91 -7.07
CA ILE A 152 16.55 -3.16 -7.78
C ILE A 152 15.18 -3.66 -7.32
N ARG A 153 14.21 -3.82 -8.22
CA ARG A 153 12.83 -4.22 -7.87
C ARG A 153 12.29 -3.34 -6.71
N ALA A 154 12.49 -2.03 -6.82
CA ALA A 154 12.19 -1.06 -5.77
C ALA A 154 10.74 -1.12 -5.27
N ASP A 155 9.78 -1.39 -6.17
CA ASP A 155 8.37 -1.56 -5.79
C ASP A 155 8.18 -2.74 -4.82
N LEU A 156 8.76 -3.90 -5.11
CA LEU A 156 8.75 -5.05 -4.19
C LEU A 156 9.45 -4.73 -2.87
N PHE A 157 10.60 -4.05 -2.91
CA PHE A 157 11.36 -3.67 -1.72
C PHE A 157 10.52 -2.79 -0.79
N TRP A 158 9.97 -1.68 -1.30
CA TRP A 158 9.25 -0.71 -0.51
C TRP A 158 7.87 -1.17 -0.04
N ASN A 159 7.23 -2.10 -0.76
CA ASN A 159 6.02 -2.76 -0.31
C ASN A 159 6.30 -3.91 0.68
N THR A 160 7.50 -4.48 0.69
CA THR A 160 7.91 -5.47 1.71
C THR A 160 8.20 -4.79 3.04
N VAL A 161 8.87 -3.65 3.02
CA VAL A 161 9.06 -2.78 4.19
C VAL A 161 7.70 -2.34 4.72
N GLY A 162 7.40 -2.63 5.98
CA GLY A 162 6.10 -2.32 6.59
C GLY A 162 4.93 -3.17 6.06
N GLY A 163 5.18 -4.09 5.13
CA GLY A 163 4.15 -4.91 4.45
C GLY A 163 3.66 -6.12 5.24
N MET A 164 4.12 -6.31 6.48
CA MET A 164 3.69 -7.37 7.39
C MET A 164 3.79 -8.80 6.82
N GLY A 165 4.76 -9.03 5.92
CA GLY A 165 5.02 -10.33 5.30
C GLY A 165 4.05 -10.73 4.19
N LEU A 166 3.25 -9.80 3.66
CA LEU A 166 2.25 -10.10 2.62
C LEU A 166 2.83 -10.16 1.19
N THR A 167 4.00 -9.59 0.95
CA THR A 167 4.72 -9.72 -0.33
C THR A 167 5.51 -11.03 -0.42
N GLY A 168 5.84 -11.65 0.72
CA GLY A 168 6.65 -12.86 0.77
C GLY A 168 7.36 -13.09 2.10
N MET A 169 8.17 -14.15 2.14
CA MET A 169 9.04 -14.48 3.28
C MET A 169 10.45 -13.96 3.03
N ILE A 170 10.88 -12.96 3.81
CA ILE A 170 12.27 -12.47 3.78
C ILE A 170 13.19 -13.58 4.29
N THR A 171 14.23 -13.92 3.54
CA THR A 171 15.21 -14.97 3.88
C THR A 171 16.52 -14.38 4.39
N GLN A 172 16.95 -13.24 3.83
CA GLN A 172 18.20 -12.57 4.16
C GLN A 172 18.06 -11.05 4.00
N ALA A 173 18.81 -10.27 4.77
CA ALA A 173 18.90 -8.82 4.58
C ALA A 173 20.32 -8.29 4.88
N THR A 174 20.67 -7.21 4.20
CA THR A 174 21.90 -6.45 4.42
C THR A 174 21.56 -5.11 5.05
N ILE A 175 22.12 -4.82 6.23
CA ILE A 175 21.80 -3.64 7.04
C ILE A 175 23.05 -2.81 7.28
N ILE A 176 22.93 -1.49 7.15
CA ILE A 176 23.96 -0.50 7.49
C ILE A 176 23.99 -0.32 9.02
N LEU A 177 25.17 -0.40 9.63
CA LEU A 177 25.35 -0.34 11.08
C LEU A 177 25.88 1.02 11.54
N LYS A 178 25.60 1.37 12.80
CA LYS A 178 26.17 2.54 13.46
C LYS A 178 27.51 2.18 14.09
N ARG A 179 28.57 2.95 13.82
CA ARG A 179 29.86 2.77 14.52
C ARG A 179 29.76 3.28 15.95
N ILE A 180 30.32 2.52 16.89
CA ILE A 180 30.38 2.88 18.31
C ILE A 180 31.77 2.59 18.87
N THR A 181 32.20 3.40 19.84
CA THR A 181 33.42 3.15 20.61
C THR A 181 33.14 2.55 21.98
N THR A 182 31.89 2.64 22.45
CA THR A 182 31.44 2.03 23.71
C THR A 182 29.99 1.53 23.62
N ALA A 183 29.65 0.55 24.46
CA ALA A 183 28.32 -0.01 24.67
C ALA A 183 27.49 0.82 25.68
N TYR A 184 27.91 2.05 26.00
CA TYR A 184 27.29 2.88 27.02
C TYR A 184 26.65 4.12 26.41
N ILE A 185 25.57 4.55 27.04
CA ILE A 185 24.77 5.70 26.65
C ILE A 185 24.89 6.74 27.75
N ARG A 186 25.27 7.97 27.38
CA ARG A 186 25.08 9.15 28.21
C ARG A 186 23.59 9.44 28.25
N GLN A 187 22.95 9.18 29.37
CA GLN A 187 21.52 9.39 29.55
C GLN A 187 21.29 10.68 30.33
N LYS A 188 20.46 11.57 29.79
CA LYS A 188 19.88 12.72 30.50
C LYS A 188 18.38 12.51 30.68
N SER A 189 17.88 12.70 31.89
CA SER A 189 16.47 12.53 32.24
C SER A 189 15.90 13.83 32.78
N ILE A 190 14.85 14.36 32.15
CA ILE A 190 14.21 15.64 32.47
C ILE A 190 12.81 15.38 32.97
N LYS A 191 12.53 15.84 34.19
CA LYS A 191 11.24 15.68 34.86
C LYS A 191 10.31 16.82 34.46
N CYS A 192 9.22 16.48 33.75
CA CYS A 192 8.24 17.42 33.22
C CYS A 192 6.94 17.34 34.02
N LYS A 193 6.39 18.49 34.39
CA LYS A 193 5.20 18.56 35.25
C LYS A 193 3.89 18.22 34.52
N ASN A 194 3.84 18.39 33.20
CA ASN A 194 2.67 18.13 32.37
C ASN A 194 3.03 18.03 30.87
N LEU A 195 2.02 17.77 30.03
CA LEU A 195 2.16 17.68 28.57
C LEU A 195 2.75 18.95 27.93
N THR A 196 2.35 20.14 28.38
CA THR A 196 2.84 21.40 27.80
C THR A 196 4.35 21.52 27.98
N GLU A 197 4.83 21.27 29.20
CA GLU A 197 6.27 21.26 29.46
C GLU A 197 6.96 20.17 28.63
N LEU A 198 6.37 18.98 28.54
CA LEU A 198 6.94 17.88 27.76
C LEU A 198 7.12 18.23 26.27
N PHE A 199 6.10 18.81 25.62
CA PHE A 199 6.20 19.21 24.21
C PHE A 199 7.28 20.28 23.99
N SER A 200 7.33 21.29 24.86
CA SER A 200 8.40 22.29 24.84
C SER A 200 9.79 21.66 24.97
N ARG A 201 9.96 20.63 25.82
CA ARG A 201 11.24 19.91 25.94
C ARG A 201 11.59 19.04 24.72
N PHE A 202 10.60 18.53 23.99
CA PHE A 202 10.87 17.85 22.72
C PHE A 202 11.42 18.81 21.67
N GLU A 203 10.93 20.04 21.61
CA GLU A 203 11.45 21.07 20.71
C GLU A 203 12.86 21.53 21.14
N GLU A 204 13.06 21.84 22.42
CA GLU A 204 14.36 22.26 22.96
C GLU A 204 15.47 21.23 22.71
N HIS A 205 15.12 19.94 22.72
CA HIS A 205 16.07 18.84 22.57
C HIS A 205 15.88 18.05 21.26
N ALA A 206 15.36 18.68 20.21
CA ALA A 206 15.18 18.06 18.90
C ALA A 206 16.50 17.50 18.31
N GLY A 207 17.64 18.08 18.69
CA GLY A 207 18.96 17.64 18.24
C GLY A 207 19.56 16.43 18.97
N ALA A 208 18.94 15.94 20.05
CA ALA A 208 19.43 14.74 20.74
C ALA A 208 19.19 13.48 19.90
N THR A 209 20.18 12.61 19.74
CA THR A 209 20.09 11.38 18.92
C THR A 209 18.94 10.49 19.39
N TYR A 210 18.85 10.22 20.69
CA TYR A 210 17.79 9.40 21.26
C TYR A 210 16.87 10.25 22.15
N SER A 211 15.57 10.21 21.91
CA SER A 211 14.56 10.96 22.67
C SER A 211 13.28 10.14 22.87
N VAL A 212 12.83 10.02 24.13
CA VAL A 212 11.58 9.32 24.48
C VAL A 212 11.09 9.75 25.85
N ALA A 213 9.77 9.89 26.04
CA ALA A 213 9.21 10.16 27.35
C ALA A 213 8.38 8.99 27.86
N TRP A 214 8.57 8.63 29.13
CA TRP A 214 7.55 7.92 29.88
C TRP A 214 6.51 8.92 30.37
N ILE A 215 5.22 8.60 30.26
CA ILE A 215 4.11 9.49 30.61
C ILE A 215 3.14 8.81 31.59
N ASP A 216 2.65 9.58 32.57
CA ASP A 216 1.58 9.14 33.47
C ASP A 216 0.20 9.52 32.92
N LEU A 217 -0.56 8.53 32.45
CA LEU A 217 -1.92 8.74 31.91
C LEU A 217 -3.01 8.85 32.97
N LEU A 218 -2.72 8.50 34.22
CA LEU A 218 -3.71 8.58 35.30
C LEU A 218 -3.65 9.93 36.04
N ALA A 219 -2.66 10.76 35.73
CA ALA A 219 -2.58 12.14 36.19
C ALA A 219 -3.68 12.99 35.54
N LYS A 220 -4.24 13.94 36.31
CA LYS A 220 -5.34 14.83 35.90
C LYS A 220 -5.03 16.30 36.22
N GLY A 221 -5.84 17.22 35.71
CA GLY A 221 -5.72 18.66 35.95
C GLY A 221 -4.38 19.21 35.46
N GLU A 222 -3.76 20.09 36.25
CA GLU A 222 -2.48 20.73 35.89
C GLU A 222 -1.31 19.76 35.68
N GLY A 223 -1.41 18.54 36.23
CA GLY A 223 -0.41 17.48 36.12
C GLY A 223 -0.66 16.48 34.98
N LEU A 224 -1.67 16.71 34.14
CA LEU A 224 -2.01 15.82 33.02
C LEU A 224 -0.76 15.54 32.16
N GLY A 225 -0.41 14.25 32.05
CA GLY A 225 0.74 13.77 31.30
C GLY A 225 2.10 14.20 31.86
N ARG A 226 2.21 14.39 33.18
CA ARG A 226 3.53 14.45 33.84
C ARG A 226 4.41 13.28 33.41
N SER A 227 5.70 13.54 33.25
CA SER A 227 6.55 12.64 32.48
C SER A 227 8.03 12.74 32.87
N LEU A 228 8.77 11.73 32.43
CA LEU A 228 10.24 11.71 32.45
C LEU A 228 10.72 11.60 31.00
N LEU A 229 11.25 12.70 30.46
CA LEU A 229 11.89 12.74 29.15
C LEU A 229 13.31 12.19 29.25
N LEU A 230 13.57 11.10 28.55
CA LEU A 230 14.85 10.43 28.48
C LEU A 230 15.52 10.77 27.15
N LEU A 231 16.64 11.47 27.26
CA LEU A 231 17.55 11.78 26.16
C LEU A 231 18.79 10.89 26.26
N GLY A 232 19.45 10.64 25.15
CA GLY A 232 20.77 10.02 25.22
C GLY A 232 21.62 10.05 23.97
N GLU A 233 22.91 9.80 24.20
CA GLU A 233 23.98 9.76 23.20
C GLU A 233 24.90 8.57 23.45
N HIS A 234 25.54 8.02 22.43
CA HIS A 234 26.61 7.05 22.65
C HIS A 234 27.78 7.74 23.38
N GLU A 235 28.21 7.16 24.49
CA GLU A 235 29.30 7.70 25.29
C GLU A 235 30.63 7.43 24.57
N PRO A 236 31.43 8.45 24.22
CA PRO A 236 32.73 8.21 23.60
C PRO A 236 33.72 7.61 24.61
N LEU A 237 34.66 6.80 24.12
CA LEU A 237 35.66 6.14 24.97
C LEU A 237 36.46 7.12 25.85
N SER A 238 36.76 8.32 25.33
CA SER A 238 37.47 9.39 26.06
C SER A 238 36.74 9.88 27.30
N SER A 239 35.40 9.90 27.27
CA SER A 239 34.54 10.38 28.35
C SER A 239 33.94 9.25 29.19
N LEU A 240 34.22 7.98 28.86
CA LEU A 240 33.71 6.83 29.58
C LEU A 240 34.28 6.78 31.02
N PRO A 241 33.45 6.59 32.06
CA PRO A 241 33.93 6.43 33.44
C PRO A 241 34.95 5.30 33.60
N THR A 242 35.97 5.49 34.43
CA THR A 242 37.09 4.54 34.64
C THR A 242 36.63 3.10 34.90
N LYS A 243 35.57 2.92 35.70
CA LYS A 243 34.97 1.61 36.00
C LYS A 243 34.50 0.81 34.78
N PHE A 244 34.20 1.46 33.66
CA PHE A 244 33.71 0.81 32.43
C PHE A 244 34.78 0.69 31.34
N ARG A 245 35.95 1.34 31.51
CA ARG A 245 37.00 1.37 30.48
C ARG A 245 37.69 0.03 30.24
N LYS A 246 37.64 -0.90 31.19
CA LYS A 246 38.24 -2.23 31.05
C LYS A 246 37.55 -3.07 29.95
N ASP A 247 36.26 -2.87 29.74
CA ASP A 247 35.47 -3.56 28.74
C ASP A 247 34.42 -2.59 28.16
N PRO A 248 34.84 -1.64 27.30
CA PRO A 248 34.00 -0.54 26.85
C PRO A 248 32.90 -1.01 25.90
N LEU A 249 33.12 -2.12 25.19
CA LEU A 249 32.17 -2.75 24.26
C LEU A 249 31.51 -4.00 24.88
N ARG A 250 31.44 -4.05 26.21
CA ARG A 250 30.76 -5.12 26.92
C ARG A 250 29.36 -5.33 26.38
N VAL A 251 29.04 -6.56 26.01
CA VAL A 251 27.68 -6.92 25.62
C VAL A 251 26.78 -7.08 26.84
N HIS A 252 25.48 -6.98 26.60
CA HIS A 252 24.48 -7.23 27.62
C HIS A 252 24.55 -8.66 28.18
N SER A 253 23.99 -8.87 29.37
CA SER A 253 23.70 -10.23 29.87
C SER A 253 22.26 -10.65 29.48
N LYS A 254 22.04 -11.96 29.37
CA LYS A 254 20.69 -12.52 29.20
C LYS A 254 19.90 -12.38 30.51
N ALA A 255 18.58 -12.21 30.39
CA ALA A 255 17.68 -12.15 31.53
C ALA A 255 17.80 -13.43 32.38
N ARG A 256 17.90 -13.29 33.70
CA ARG A 256 18.02 -14.43 34.64
C ARG A 256 16.69 -14.78 35.32
N SER A 257 15.75 -13.83 35.39
CA SER A 257 14.48 -13.99 36.11
C SER A 257 13.30 -13.78 35.16
N GLY A 258 12.23 -14.55 35.34
CA GLY A 258 10.99 -14.42 34.57
C GLY A 258 9.76 -14.55 35.44
N VAL A 259 8.60 -14.15 34.91
CA VAL A 259 7.32 -14.24 35.63
C VAL A 259 6.75 -15.65 35.43
N PRO A 260 6.69 -16.52 36.46
CA PRO A 260 6.42 -17.95 36.25
C PRO A 260 4.93 -18.26 36.03
N PHE A 261 4.02 -17.39 36.47
CA PHE A 261 2.57 -17.58 36.38
C PHE A 261 1.85 -16.31 35.93
N PHE A 262 0.62 -16.47 35.44
CA PHE A 262 -0.25 -15.34 35.11
C PHE A 262 -0.81 -14.71 36.38
N PHE A 263 -0.69 -13.38 36.50
CA PHE A 263 -1.25 -12.66 37.65
C PHE A 263 -2.79 -12.68 37.60
N PRO A 264 -3.45 -12.65 38.78
CA PRO A 264 -4.90 -12.54 38.83
C PRO A 264 -5.36 -11.15 38.33
N ALA A 265 -6.57 -11.07 37.77
CA ALA A 265 -7.06 -9.86 37.11
C ALA A 265 -7.08 -8.60 38.01
N PHE A 266 -7.22 -8.78 39.34
CA PHE A 266 -7.21 -7.66 40.29
C PHE A 266 -5.81 -7.09 40.59
N ALA A 267 -4.74 -7.79 40.22
CA ALA A 267 -3.37 -7.32 40.47
C ALA A 267 -3.02 -6.03 39.69
N LEU A 268 -3.65 -5.84 38.52
CA LEU A 268 -3.51 -4.67 37.66
C LEU A 268 -4.74 -3.76 37.76
N SER A 269 -5.03 -3.26 38.95
CA SER A 269 -6.09 -2.27 39.15
C SER A 269 -5.57 -0.84 38.94
N ASN A 270 -6.51 0.11 38.77
CA ASN A 270 -6.16 1.53 38.71
C ASN A 270 -5.37 2.01 39.94
N LEU A 271 -5.62 1.40 41.11
CA LEU A 271 -4.88 1.71 42.33
C LEU A 271 -3.41 1.30 42.23
N THR A 272 -3.11 0.08 41.76
CA THR A 272 -1.73 -0.39 41.66
C THR A 272 -0.94 0.39 40.61
N VAL A 273 -1.57 0.75 39.49
CA VAL A 273 -0.94 1.61 38.47
C VAL A 273 -0.70 3.03 38.99
N ARG A 274 -1.64 3.63 39.75
CA ARG A 274 -1.43 4.96 40.37
C ARG A 274 -0.24 4.96 41.32
N ILE A 275 -0.12 3.95 42.16
CA ILE A 275 1.01 3.80 43.10
C ILE A 275 2.32 3.64 42.31
N PHE A 276 2.34 2.76 41.31
CA PHE A 276 3.51 2.58 40.45
C PHE A 276 3.93 3.89 39.76
N ASN A 277 2.99 4.62 39.15
CA ASN A 277 3.27 5.88 38.46
C ASN A 277 3.77 6.95 39.43
N MET A 278 3.20 7.04 40.63
CA MET A 278 3.67 7.94 41.69
C MET A 278 5.13 7.63 42.08
N LEU A 279 5.45 6.37 42.32
CA LEU A 279 6.81 5.94 42.68
C LEU A 279 7.79 6.14 41.53
N TYR A 280 7.41 5.81 40.29
CA TYR A 280 8.26 5.96 39.12
C TYR A 280 8.60 7.43 38.83
N TYR A 281 7.59 8.31 38.88
CA TYR A 281 7.79 9.76 38.75
C TYR A 281 8.55 10.34 39.96
N GLY A 282 8.28 9.84 41.16
CA GLY A 282 8.90 10.26 42.43
C GLY A 282 10.35 9.82 42.60
N LYS A 283 10.77 8.71 41.96
CA LYS A 283 12.13 8.17 42.03
C LYS A 283 13.19 9.18 41.62
N GLN A 284 12.87 10.08 40.70
CA GLN A 284 13.76 11.18 40.33
C GLN A 284 13.41 12.43 41.16
N LEU A 285 14.23 12.74 42.18
CA LEU A 285 14.05 13.91 43.04
C LEU A 285 14.37 15.22 42.30
N GLY A 286 15.48 15.26 41.56
CA GLY A 286 15.92 16.44 40.81
C GLY A 286 15.14 16.68 39.51
N ARG A 287 15.10 17.95 39.06
CA ARG A 287 14.52 18.31 37.75
C ARG A 287 15.25 17.65 36.58
N VAL A 288 16.57 17.55 36.68
CA VAL A 288 17.44 16.90 35.70
C VAL A 288 18.28 15.85 36.41
N SER A 289 18.49 14.70 35.76
CA SER A 289 19.39 13.65 36.21
C SER A 289 20.23 13.16 35.04
N GLU A 290 21.54 13.10 35.21
CA GLU A 290 22.48 12.61 34.21
C GLU A 290 23.22 11.38 34.73
N ARG A 291 23.41 10.38 33.87
CA ARG A 291 24.16 9.17 34.19
C ARG A 291 24.67 8.49 32.93
N VAL A 292 25.73 7.69 33.08
CA VAL A 292 26.16 6.75 32.05
C VAL A 292 25.51 5.39 32.32
N ALA A 293 24.74 4.88 31.36
CA ALA A 293 24.03 3.60 31.47
C ALA A 293 24.44 2.67 30.32
N HIS A 294 24.49 1.37 30.56
CA HIS A 294 24.68 0.40 29.49
C HIS A 294 23.50 0.46 28.49
N TYR A 295 23.72 0.19 27.20
CA TYR A 295 22.67 0.31 26.17
C TYR A 295 21.42 -0.54 26.48
N ALA A 296 21.61 -1.74 27.03
CA ALA A 296 20.51 -2.68 27.29
C ALA A 296 19.40 -2.12 28.22
N PRO A 297 19.68 -1.66 29.46
CA PRO A 297 18.64 -1.04 30.28
C PRO A 297 18.16 0.31 29.73
N TYR A 298 18.91 0.98 28.85
CA TYR A 298 18.46 2.20 28.19
C TYR A 298 17.40 1.88 27.11
N PHE A 299 17.70 1.01 26.14
CA PHE A 299 16.81 0.69 25.02
C PHE A 299 15.76 -0.38 25.34
N HIS A 300 16.12 -1.37 26.15
CA HIS A 300 15.34 -2.59 26.38
C HIS A 300 15.09 -2.84 27.88
N PRO A 301 14.53 -1.87 28.63
CA PRO A 301 14.37 -2.00 30.09
C PRO A 301 13.50 -3.21 30.48
N LEU A 302 12.50 -3.56 29.66
CA LEU A 302 11.59 -4.69 29.92
C LEU A 302 12.21 -6.05 29.61
N ASP A 303 13.24 -6.13 28.75
CA ASP A 303 13.88 -7.40 28.42
C ASP A 303 14.70 -7.97 29.59
N ALA A 304 14.89 -7.20 30.67
CA ALA A 304 15.47 -7.70 31.92
C ALA A 304 14.57 -8.70 32.65
N VAL A 305 13.26 -8.72 32.35
CA VAL A 305 12.26 -9.61 32.96
C VAL A 305 11.65 -10.49 31.87
N ARG A 306 11.96 -11.79 31.90
CA ARG A 306 11.39 -12.74 30.94
C ARG A 306 9.88 -12.91 31.19
N ASP A 307 9.10 -13.04 30.13
CA ASP A 307 7.65 -13.32 30.19
C ASP A 307 6.84 -12.30 31.02
N TRP A 308 7.25 -11.02 31.02
CA TRP A 308 6.54 -9.96 31.73
C TRP A 308 5.09 -9.78 31.26
N ASN A 309 4.76 -10.22 30.05
CA ASN A 309 3.39 -10.24 29.53
C ASN A 309 2.41 -11.05 30.41
N ARG A 310 2.91 -11.98 31.23
CA ARG A 310 2.08 -12.76 32.18
C ARG A 310 1.54 -11.92 33.34
N ILE A 311 2.13 -10.75 33.60
CA ILE A 311 1.62 -9.78 34.59
C ILE A 311 0.21 -9.31 34.22
N TYR A 312 -0.15 -9.33 32.93
CA TYR A 312 -1.47 -8.94 32.44
C TYR A 312 -2.54 -10.03 32.53
N GLY A 313 -2.20 -11.17 33.13
CA GLY A 313 -3.15 -12.26 33.34
C GLY A 313 -3.48 -13.04 32.07
N ARG A 314 -4.33 -14.07 32.21
CA ARG A 314 -4.65 -15.03 31.13
C ARG A 314 -5.46 -14.42 29.98
N ARG A 315 -6.13 -13.28 30.21
CA ARG A 315 -6.87 -12.54 29.17
C ARG A 315 -5.93 -11.78 28.23
N GLY A 316 -4.67 -11.63 28.61
CA GLY A 316 -3.68 -10.87 27.86
C GLY A 316 -3.86 -9.36 27.98
N PHE A 317 -3.16 -8.64 27.11
CA PHE A 317 -3.19 -7.18 27.05
C PHE A 317 -3.20 -6.71 25.61
N LEU A 318 -3.72 -5.50 25.42
CA LEU A 318 -3.62 -4.76 24.19
C LEU A 318 -2.47 -3.78 24.36
N GLN A 319 -1.47 -3.88 23.51
CA GLN A 319 -0.56 -2.76 23.35
C GLN A 319 -1.07 -1.94 22.17
N TYR A 320 -1.28 -0.65 22.36
CA TYR A 320 -1.93 0.24 21.40
C TYR A 320 -1.02 1.42 21.12
N GLN A 321 -0.68 1.64 19.85
CA GLN A 321 0.22 2.70 19.45
C GLN A 321 -0.33 3.49 18.27
N VAL A 322 -0.37 4.81 18.44
CA VAL A 322 -0.89 5.77 17.46
C VAL A 322 0.14 6.84 17.13
N VAL A 323 -0.02 7.51 16.01
CA VAL A 323 0.69 8.73 15.65
C VAL A 323 -0.29 9.75 15.09
N VAL A 324 -0.13 11.01 15.47
CA VAL A 324 -0.85 12.16 14.90
C VAL A 324 0.15 13.13 14.27
N PRO A 325 -0.21 13.84 13.19
CA PRO A 325 0.68 14.81 12.54
C PRO A 325 1.19 15.88 13.50
N LEU A 326 2.37 16.43 13.21
CA LEU A 326 2.97 17.52 14.00
C LEU A 326 2.08 18.77 14.01
N GLU A 327 1.49 19.14 12.88
CA GLU A 327 0.55 20.26 12.78
C GLU A 327 -0.69 20.03 13.65
N GLY A 328 -0.92 20.92 14.61
CA GLY A 328 -1.97 20.75 15.63
C GLY A 328 -1.76 19.54 16.56
N GLY A 329 -0.60 18.88 16.48
CA GLY A 329 -0.31 17.60 17.13
C GLY A 329 -0.37 17.67 18.65
N GLU A 330 0.09 18.77 19.26
CA GLU A 330 0.03 18.93 20.73
C GLU A 330 -1.41 18.92 21.26
N ALA A 331 -2.31 19.66 20.62
CA ALA A 331 -3.71 19.74 21.03
C ALA A 331 -4.45 18.41 20.80
N ARG A 332 -4.18 17.76 19.66
CA ARG A 332 -4.75 16.44 19.32
C ARG A 332 -4.26 15.37 20.29
N MET A 333 -2.96 15.33 20.58
CA MET A 333 -2.38 14.37 21.52
C MET A 333 -2.86 14.62 22.95
N ARG A 334 -3.00 15.89 23.36
CA ARG A 334 -3.63 16.24 24.63
C ARG A 334 -5.03 15.68 24.73
N SER A 335 -5.86 15.87 23.71
CA SER A 335 -7.24 15.35 23.68
C SER A 335 -7.28 13.82 23.82
N ILE A 336 -6.36 13.11 23.14
CA ILE A 336 -6.21 11.65 23.26
C ILE A 336 -5.85 11.25 24.69
N VAL A 337 -4.87 11.93 25.31
CA VAL A 337 -4.44 11.65 26.69
C VAL A 337 -5.55 11.96 27.69
N GLU A 338 -6.32 13.03 27.48
CA GLU A 338 -7.49 13.39 28.30
C GLU A 338 -8.58 12.32 28.23
N GLU A 339 -8.93 11.84 27.03
CA GLU A 339 -9.92 10.78 26.85
C GLU A 339 -9.48 9.49 27.57
N LEU A 340 -8.21 9.08 27.43
CA LEU A 340 -7.65 7.91 28.12
C LEU A 340 -7.66 8.08 29.65
N SER A 341 -7.27 9.27 30.15
CA SER A 341 -7.25 9.59 31.58
C SER A 341 -8.65 9.65 32.18
N ASN A 342 -9.62 10.21 31.46
CA ASN A 342 -11.02 10.30 31.87
C ASN A 342 -11.69 8.94 31.90
N ALA A 343 -11.43 8.10 30.90
CA ALA A 343 -11.85 6.70 30.88
C ALA A 343 -11.15 5.84 31.94
N GLY A 344 -10.12 6.36 32.62
CA GLY A 344 -9.38 5.64 33.66
C GLY A 344 -8.61 4.45 33.09
N VAL A 345 -8.09 4.58 31.87
CA VAL A 345 -7.29 3.53 31.22
C VAL A 345 -5.94 3.42 31.94
N ALA A 346 -5.82 2.38 32.77
CA ALA A 346 -4.56 2.02 33.40
C ALA A 346 -3.59 1.44 32.37
N SER A 347 -2.49 2.16 32.13
CA SER A 347 -1.32 1.68 31.39
C SER A 347 -0.09 1.69 32.30
N PHE A 348 0.55 0.53 32.47
CA PHE A 348 1.80 0.43 33.26
C PHE A 348 2.96 1.13 32.57
N LEU A 349 2.98 1.08 31.24
CA LEU A 349 4.01 1.68 30.43
C LEU A 349 3.34 2.44 29.29
N ALA A 350 3.28 3.75 29.46
CA ALA A 350 2.90 4.67 28.40
C ALA A 350 4.13 5.44 27.96
N VAL A 351 4.36 5.48 26.65
CA VAL A 351 5.53 6.09 26.03
C VAL A 351 5.08 7.09 24.98
N LEU A 352 5.59 8.31 25.07
CA LEU A 352 5.36 9.37 24.10
C LEU A 352 6.68 9.77 23.42
N LYS A 353 6.65 9.97 22.11
CA LYS A 353 7.82 10.42 21.32
C LYS A 353 7.38 11.42 20.26
N ARG A 354 8.33 12.23 19.82
CA ARG A 354 8.25 12.94 18.55
C ARG A 354 8.96 12.13 17.46
N PHE A 355 8.26 11.85 16.37
CA PHE A 355 8.84 11.33 15.15
C PHE A 355 9.22 12.49 14.23
N GLY A 356 10.35 12.32 13.52
CA GLY A 356 10.67 13.11 12.33
C GLY A 356 9.99 12.55 11.08
N PRO A 357 10.45 12.95 9.88
CA PRO A 357 9.84 12.56 8.62
C PRO A 357 9.66 11.04 8.48
N GLY A 358 8.47 10.62 8.06
CA GLY A 358 8.19 9.23 7.72
C GLY A 358 8.81 8.84 6.38
N ASN A 359 8.96 7.53 6.13
CA ASN A 359 9.46 7.05 4.86
C ASN A 359 8.36 7.01 3.80
N VAL A 360 8.27 8.07 2.99
CA VAL A 360 7.25 8.22 1.94
C VAL A 360 7.31 7.16 0.84
N LYS A 361 8.44 6.45 0.70
CA LYS A 361 8.60 5.40 -0.31
C LYS A 361 7.89 4.11 0.10
N SER A 362 7.78 3.82 1.40
CA SER A 362 7.11 2.62 1.93
C SER A 362 5.62 2.91 2.19
N PRO A 363 4.69 2.34 1.38
CA PRO A 363 3.26 2.67 1.47
C PRO A 363 2.63 2.41 2.84
N MET A 364 3.11 1.37 3.53
CA MET A 364 2.55 0.90 4.80
C MET A 364 3.44 1.21 6.02
N SER A 365 4.47 2.05 5.85
CA SER A 365 5.26 2.53 7.00
C SER A 365 4.37 3.27 7.99
N PHE A 366 4.49 2.90 9.27
CA PHE A 366 3.72 3.51 10.36
C PHE A 366 4.22 4.90 10.73
N PRO A 367 5.54 5.14 10.89
CA PRO A 367 6.00 6.44 11.30
C PRO A 367 5.71 7.53 10.27
N MET A 368 5.22 8.65 10.78
CA MET A 368 5.05 9.92 10.08
C MET A 368 5.45 11.04 11.03
N GLU A 369 5.77 12.21 10.49
CA GLU A 369 6.19 13.35 11.30
C GLU A 369 5.09 13.79 12.26
N GLY A 370 5.39 13.78 13.56
CA GLY A 370 4.42 14.12 14.61
C GLY A 370 4.62 13.39 15.93
N PHE A 371 3.56 13.33 16.74
CA PHE A 371 3.64 12.74 18.07
C PHE A 371 3.05 11.33 18.09
N THR A 372 3.82 10.37 18.61
CA THR A 372 3.37 8.99 18.80
C THR A 372 3.20 8.66 20.27
N LEU A 373 2.13 7.94 20.60
CA LEU A 373 1.82 7.45 21.94
C LEU A 373 1.63 5.93 21.88
N ALA A 374 2.35 5.19 22.73
CA ALA A 374 2.29 3.73 22.84
C ALA A 374 1.94 3.31 24.27
N LEU A 375 0.97 2.42 24.43
CA LEU A 375 0.34 2.07 25.71
C LEU A 375 0.24 0.56 25.88
N ASP A 376 0.50 0.04 27.07
CA ASP A 376 0.21 -1.35 27.44
C ASP A 376 -1.03 -1.42 28.36
N ILE A 377 -2.15 -1.90 27.83
CA ILE A 377 -3.46 -1.84 28.49
C ILE A 377 -3.99 -3.26 28.77
N PRO A 378 -4.32 -3.61 30.02
CA PRO A 378 -5.00 -4.87 30.33
C PRO A 378 -6.28 -5.05 29.51
N ARG A 379 -6.48 -6.23 28.93
CA ARG A 379 -7.63 -6.47 28.06
C ARG A 379 -8.93 -6.47 28.87
N SER A 380 -9.89 -5.64 28.47
CA SER A 380 -11.28 -5.65 28.95
C SER A 380 -12.21 -5.12 27.86
N ASP A 381 -13.49 -5.49 27.89
CA ASP A 381 -14.45 -5.06 26.86
C ASP A 381 -14.66 -3.55 26.86
N THR A 382 -14.61 -2.91 28.04
CA THR A 382 -14.67 -1.44 28.18
C THR A 382 -13.53 -0.73 27.44
N VAL A 383 -12.32 -1.31 27.45
CA VAL A 383 -11.17 -0.73 26.77
C VAL A 383 -11.37 -0.71 25.25
N PHE A 384 -12.04 -1.70 24.65
CA PHE A 384 -12.31 -1.68 23.20
C PHE A 384 -13.12 -0.45 22.81
N VAL A 385 -14.20 -0.16 23.54
CA VAL A 385 -15.07 1.01 23.29
C VAL A 385 -14.30 2.33 23.41
N VAL A 386 -13.41 2.44 24.40
CA VAL A 386 -12.55 3.64 24.55
C VAL A 386 -11.62 3.77 23.36
N LEU A 387 -10.97 2.67 22.97
CA LEU A 387 -10.00 2.69 21.88
C LEU A 387 -10.68 2.92 20.51
N ASP A 388 -11.95 2.53 20.32
CA ASP A 388 -12.73 2.88 19.12
C ASP A 388 -12.92 4.41 18.99
N ARG A 389 -13.15 5.11 20.11
CA ARG A 389 -13.19 6.58 20.12
C ARG A 389 -11.84 7.18 19.80
N ILE A 390 -10.75 6.63 20.34
CA ILE A 390 -9.39 7.08 20.03
C ILE A 390 -9.07 6.87 18.54
N ASP A 391 -9.49 5.76 17.93
CA ASP A 391 -9.31 5.53 16.49
C ASP A 391 -9.98 6.63 15.66
N ALA A 392 -11.21 7.01 16.00
CA ALA A 392 -11.93 8.08 15.32
C ALA A 392 -11.18 9.42 15.45
N MET A 393 -10.66 9.74 16.63
CA MET A 393 -9.85 10.94 16.87
C MET A 393 -8.55 10.93 16.05
N VAL A 394 -7.89 9.77 15.97
CA VAL A 394 -6.64 9.60 15.20
C VAL A 394 -6.90 9.73 13.70
N VAL A 395 -7.96 9.11 13.18
CA VAL A 395 -8.37 9.25 11.77
C VAL A 395 -8.72 10.70 11.44
N GLN A 396 -9.52 11.36 12.28
CA GLN A 396 -9.89 12.77 12.09
C GLN A 396 -8.66 13.69 12.11
N ALA A 397 -7.64 13.35 12.89
CA ALA A 397 -6.36 14.06 12.92
C ALA A 397 -5.48 13.82 11.67
N GLY A 398 -5.83 12.89 10.78
CA GLY A 398 -4.95 12.45 9.69
C GLY A 398 -3.80 11.56 10.18
N GLY A 399 -3.95 10.95 11.36
CA GLY A 399 -3.00 10.03 11.97
C GLY A 399 -3.25 8.57 11.59
N ARG A 400 -2.47 7.67 12.21
CA ARG A 400 -2.58 6.22 11.97
C ARG A 400 -2.21 5.38 13.19
N ILE A 401 -2.57 4.10 13.14
CA ILE A 401 -2.33 3.09 14.19
C ILE A 401 -1.27 2.12 13.70
N TYR A 402 -0.36 1.71 14.59
CA TYR A 402 0.73 0.82 14.19
C TYR A 402 0.27 -0.63 14.10
N LEU A 403 0.29 -1.18 12.88
CA LEU A 403 -0.08 -2.57 12.56
C LEU A 403 0.59 -3.64 13.45
N ALA A 404 1.88 -3.51 13.79
CA ALA A 404 2.58 -4.48 14.65
C ALA A 404 2.10 -4.46 16.11
N LYS A 405 1.38 -3.40 16.47
CA LYS A 405 0.85 -3.04 17.77
C LYS A 405 -0.69 -2.94 17.71
N ASP A 406 -1.31 -3.55 16.72
CA ASP A 406 -2.77 -3.61 16.61
C ASP A 406 -3.26 -5.04 16.81
N ALA A 407 -4.45 -5.17 17.39
CA ALA A 407 -5.18 -6.41 17.54
C ALA A 407 -6.69 -6.28 17.28
N ARG A 408 -7.19 -5.08 16.92
CA ARG A 408 -8.63 -4.80 16.88
C ARG A 408 -9.09 -3.71 15.90
N MET A 409 -8.18 -2.94 15.30
CA MET A 409 -8.50 -1.92 14.28
C MET A 409 -9.43 -2.48 13.20
N SER A 410 -10.35 -1.65 12.71
CA SER A 410 -11.25 -2.03 11.61
C SER A 410 -10.59 -1.82 10.23
N GLY A 411 -11.13 -2.45 9.19
CA GLY A 411 -10.72 -2.18 7.81
C GLY A 411 -11.03 -0.74 7.35
N ASP A 412 -12.09 -0.12 7.87
CA ASP A 412 -12.42 1.28 7.59
C ASP A 412 -11.38 2.24 8.18
N THR A 413 -10.96 1.98 9.42
CA THR A 413 -9.90 2.73 10.09
C THR A 413 -8.59 2.62 9.30
N LEU A 414 -8.23 1.41 8.83
CA LEU A 414 -7.05 1.23 7.98
C LEU A 414 -7.15 2.07 6.70
N ARG A 415 -8.26 1.95 5.96
CA ARG A 415 -8.49 2.70 4.72
C ARG A 415 -8.38 4.21 4.91
N ALA A 416 -8.90 4.72 6.02
CA ALA A 416 -8.87 6.14 6.33
C ALA A 416 -7.47 6.63 6.77
N SER A 417 -6.68 5.78 7.44
CA SER A 417 -5.37 6.14 7.99
C SER A 417 -4.17 5.90 7.05
N TYR A 418 -4.30 5.00 6.07
CA TYR A 418 -3.22 4.64 5.14
C TYR A 418 -3.64 4.91 3.69
N SER A 419 -3.36 6.12 3.21
CA SER A 419 -3.76 6.59 1.87
C SER A 419 -3.17 5.76 0.72
N ALA A 420 -2.02 5.10 0.94
CA ALA A 420 -1.36 4.27 -0.07
C ALA A 420 -1.81 2.78 -0.03
N LEU A 421 -2.83 2.43 0.76
CA LEU A 421 -3.31 1.05 0.91
C LEU A 421 -3.65 0.38 -0.43
N ALA A 422 -4.34 1.08 -1.33
CA ALA A 422 -4.72 0.51 -2.63
C ALA A 422 -3.51 0.17 -3.51
N ALA A 423 -2.44 0.99 -3.45
CA ALA A 423 -1.19 0.70 -4.15
C ALA A 423 -0.48 -0.52 -3.54
N PHE A 424 -0.40 -0.56 -2.21
CA PHE A 424 0.15 -1.71 -1.49
C PHE A 424 -0.57 -3.01 -1.81
N GLN A 425 -1.90 -2.99 -1.77
CA GLN A 425 -2.72 -4.15 -2.09
C GLN A 425 -2.42 -4.67 -3.49
N ARG A 426 -2.25 -3.80 -4.50
CA ARG A 426 -1.87 -4.18 -5.88
C ARG A 426 -0.57 -4.97 -5.92
N THR A 427 0.48 -4.47 -5.27
CA THR A 427 1.77 -5.15 -5.21
C THR A 427 1.65 -6.48 -4.44
N VAL A 428 0.87 -6.54 -3.36
CA VAL A 428 0.59 -7.79 -2.64
C VAL A 428 -0.11 -8.84 -3.51
N ALA A 429 -1.06 -8.47 -4.37
CA ALA A 429 -1.67 -9.46 -5.27
C ALA A 429 -0.70 -9.95 -6.35
N LEU A 430 0.13 -9.05 -6.89
CA LEU A 430 1.11 -9.39 -7.93
C LEU A 430 2.24 -10.28 -7.39
N GLU A 431 2.84 -9.87 -6.28
CA GLU A 431 4.02 -10.52 -5.70
C GLU A 431 3.63 -11.64 -4.76
N GLY A 432 2.66 -11.42 -3.88
CA GLY A 432 2.18 -12.41 -2.91
C GLY A 432 1.27 -13.47 -3.50
N GLN A 433 0.61 -13.20 -4.64
CA GLN A 433 -0.25 -14.14 -5.41
C GLN A 433 -1.26 -14.93 -4.55
N GLY A 434 -1.79 -14.29 -3.51
CA GLY A 434 -2.71 -14.93 -2.55
C GLY A 434 -2.08 -15.99 -1.65
N ARG A 435 -0.77 -16.28 -1.79
CA ARG A 435 -0.05 -17.28 -1.00
C ARG A 435 0.30 -16.80 0.40
N PHE A 436 0.50 -15.51 0.60
CA PHE A 436 0.85 -14.94 1.89
C PHE A 436 -0.35 -14.24 2.54
N THR A 437 -0.62 -14.56 3.81
CA THR A 437 -1.70 -13.98 4.62
C THR A 437 -1.34 -13.92 6.10
N SER A 438 -2.17 -13.23 6.88
CA SER A 438 -2.22 -13.34 8.33
C SER A 438 -3.62 -13.02 8.84
N ALA A 439 -3.92 -13.38 10.08
CA ALA A 439 -5.17 -13.03 10.74
C ALA A 439 -5.36 -11.51 10.85
N LEU A 440 -4.29 -10.73 11.01
CA LEU A 440 -4.33 -9.27 10.83
C LEU A 440 -4.83 -8.93 9.44
N ALA A 441 -4.18 -9.47 8.40
CA ALA A 441 -4.46 -9.11 7.03
C ALA A 441 -5.91 -9.41 6.62
N ASP A 442 -6.45 -10.54 7.06
CA ASP A 442 -7.85 -10.90 6.83
C ASP A 442 -8.80 -10.01 7.64
N ARG A 443 -8.48 -9.67 8.90
CA ARG A 443 -9.33 -8.85 9.76
C ARG A 443 -9.53 -7.42 9.23
N ILE A 444 -8.47 -6.81 8.73
CA ILE A 444 -8.49 -5.38 8.32
C ILE A 444 -8.51 -5.19 6.81
N ALA A 445 -8.67 -6.28 6.04
CA ALA A 445 -8.54 -6.27 4.58
C ALA A 445 -7.22 -5.63 4.11
N LEU A 446 -6.11 -5.94 4.80
CA LEU A 446 -4.79 -5.40 4.48
C LEU A 446 -4.31 -5.89 3.11
N ARG A 447 -4.66 -7.14 2.79
CA ARG A 447 -4.61 -7.67 1.43
C ARG A 447 -6.01 -7.55 0.83
N ASN A 448 -6.08 -7.18 -0.44
CA ASN A 448 -7.37 -7.14 -1.10
C ASN A 448 -7.72 -8.57 -1.54
N ASN A 449 -8.55 -9.26 -0.75
CA ASN A 449 -9.18 -10.49 -1.23
C ASN A 449 -10.10 -10.20 -2.44
N GLU A 450 -10.46 -8.92 -2.66
CA GLU A 450 -11.30 -8.44 -3.76
C GLU A 450 -10.53 -7.98 -5.00
N MET A 451 -9.20 -8.13 -5.07
CA MET A 451 -8.58 -8.15 -6.42
C MET A 451 -8.89 -9.42 -7.20
N ASP A 452 -9.58 -10.37 -6.57
CA ASP A 452 -10.35 -11.38 -7.30
C ASP A 452 -11.68 -10.81 -7.87
N ASN A 453 -12.13 -9.59 -7.49
CA ASN A 453 -13.22 -8.88 -8.18
C ASN A 453 -13.40 -7.39 -7.78
N PRO A 454 -12.85 -6.40 -8.51
CA PRO A 454 -13.19 -4.98 -8.30
C PRO A 454 -14.70 -4.75 -8.43
N ARG A 455 -15.27 -3.80 -7.66
CA ARG A 455 -16.70 -3.47 -7.70
C ARG A 455 -17.13 -3.22 -9.13
N PHE A 456 -18.06 -4.02 -9.64
CA PHE A 456 -18.58 -3.88 -10.99
C PHE A 456 -19.91 -3.16 -10.98
N ASP A 457 -20.03 -2.20 -11.87
CA ASP A 457 -21.28 -1.48 -12.08
C ASP A 457 -21.69 -1.57 -13.56
N PRO A 458 -22.77 -2.31 -13.88
CA PRO A 458 -23.26 -2.40 -15.25
C PRO A 458 -23.74 -1.04 -15.81
N LYS A 459 -23.98 -0.05 -14.95
CA LYS A 459 -24.34 1.33 -15.31
C LYS A 459 -23.16 2.30 -15.34
N THR A 460 -21.93 1.80 -15.29
CA THR A 460 -20.73 2.61 -15.52
C THR A 460 -20.21 2.44 -16.96
N VAL A 461 -19.93 3.57 -17.63
CA VAL A 461 -19.42 3.64 -19.01
C VAL A 461 -18.00 4.19 -19.03
N LEU A 462 -17.05 3.40 -19.50
CA LEU A 462 -15.71 3.88 -19.85
C LEU A 462 -15.69 4.38 -21.29
N ILE A 463 -15.36 5.64 -21.50
CA ILE A 463 -15.23 6.26 -22.82
C ILE A 463 -13.77 6.61 -23.08
N LEU A 464 -13.12 5.78 -23.91
CA LEU A 464 -11.75 5.94 -24.36
C LEU A 464 -11.71 6.86 -25.59
N GLY A 465 -11.01 8.00 -25.49
CA GLY A 465 -11.08 9.06 -26.49
C GLY A 465 -12.30 9.96 -26.30
N ALA A 466 -12.67 10.20 -25.04
CA ALA A 466 -13.89 10.92 -24.64
C ALA A 466 -14.01 12.34 -25.21
N THR A 467 -12.89 12.98 -25.55
CA THR A 467 -12.90 14.32 -26.14
C THR A 467 -13.20 14.33 -27.64
N SER A 468 -13.43 13.20 -28.31
CA SER A 468 -13.89 13.19 -29.72
C SER A 468 -15.37 13.57 -29.83
N ASP A 469 -15.79 14.14 -30.95
CA ASP A 469 -17.15 14.72 -31.05
C ASP A 469 -18.26 13.66 -30.96
N ILE A 470 -18.05 12.48 -31.57
CA ILE A 470 -19.00 11.35 -31.42
C ILE A 470 -19.03 10.85 -29.98
N ALA A 471 -17.87 10.73 -29.32
CA ALA A 471 -17.79 10.28 -27.94
C ALA A 471 -18.41 11.29 -26.96
N ALA A 472 -18.24 12.58 -27.21
CA ALA A 472 -18.86 13.65 -26.43
C ALA A 472 -20.40 13.60 -26.52
N ALA A 473 -20.94 13.39 -27.73
CA ALA A 473 -22.38 13.20 -27.93
C ALA A 473 -22.90 11.91 -27.26
N MET A 474 -22.12 10.83 -27.27
CA MET A 474 -22.43 9.61 -26.53
C MET A 474 -22.39 9.82 -25.01
N ALA A 475 -21.39 10.54 -24.50
CA ALA A 475 -21.26 10.86 -23.09
C ALA A 475 -22.47 11.66 -22.58
N GLU A 476 -22.89 12.68 -23.34
CA GLU A 476 -24.10 13.46 -23.06
C GLU A 476 -25.34 12.57 -22.99
N GLN A 477 -25.52 11.65 -23.96
CA GLN A 477 -26.67 10.77 -23.96
C GLN A 477 -26.64 9.74 -22.81
N PHE A 478 -25.48 9.15 -22.50
CA PHE A 478 -25.34 8.23 -21.38
C PHE A 478 -25.56 8.92 -20.03
N ALA A 479 -25.04 10.15 -19.84
CA ALA A 479 -25.29 10.95 -18.65
C ALA A 479 -26.80 11.24 -18.47
N ARG A 480 -27.48 11.63 -19.56
CA ARG A 480 -28.93 11.85 -19.54
C ARG A 480 -29.72 10.59 -19.19
N GLU A 481 -29.22 9.41 -19.53
CA GLU A 481 -29.81 8.10 -19.18
C GLU A 481 -29.39 7.61 -17.78
N GLY A 482 -28.61 8.40 -17.02
CA GLY A 482 -28.22 8.12 -15.63
C GLY A 482 -27.05 7.14 -15.48
N TYR A 483 -26.21 6.99 -16.49
CA TYR A 483 -25.00 6.16 -16.41
C TYR A 483 -23.83 6.95 -15.83
N ALA A 484 -23.10 6.38 -14.88
CA ALA A 484 -21.84 6.96 -14.43
C ALA A 484 -20.78 6.88 -15.54
N LEU A 485 -19.95 7.92 -15.68
CA LEU A 485 -19.00 8.05 -16.78
C LEU A 485 -17.56 8.10 -16.30
N ILE A 486 -16.71 7.31 -16.94
CA ILE A 486 -15.25 7.43 -16.85
C ILE A 486 -14.77 7.98 -18.20
N LEU A 487 -14.33 9.24 -18.21
CA LEU A 487 -13.94 9.97 -19.41
C LEU A 487 -12.43 9.93 -19.58
N ALA A 488 -11.94 9.11 -20.51
CA ALA A 488 -10.51 8.82 -20.66
C ALA A 488 -9.90 9.49 -21.90
N GLY A 489 -8.77 10.17 -21.72
CA GLY A 489 -8.02 10.79 -22.82
C GLY A 489 -6.79 11.59 -22.36
N ARG A 490 -6.12 12.24 -23.31
CA ARG A 490 -4.83 12.93 -23.08
C ARG A 490 -4.98 14.33 -22.48
N ASP A 491 -6.04 15.05 -22.84
CA ASP A 491 -6.26 16.45 -22.46
C ASP A 491 -7.13 16.54 -21.19
N MET A 492 -6.47 16.49 -20.02
CA MET A 492 -7.15 16.50 -18.73
C MET A 492 -7.97 17.77 -18.47
N ASN A 493 -7.60 18.90 -19.07
CA ASN A 493 -8.34 20.15 -18.90
C ASN A 493 -9.70 20.06 -19.60
N LYS A 494 -9.72 19.58 -20.85
CA LYS A 494 -10.99 19.34 -21.57
C LYS A 494 -11.84 18.26 -20.91
N LEU A 495 -11.21 17.20 -20.39
CA LEU A 495 -11.93 16.12 -19.70
C LEU A 495 -12.59 16.61 -18.40
N ARG A 496 -11.89 17.41 -17.59
CA ARG A 496 -12.46 18.02 -16.38
C ARG A 496 -13.62 18.94 -16.72
N ALA A 497 -13.45 19.84 -17.69
CA ALA A 497 -14.53 20.73 -18.14
C ALA A 497 -15.76 19.96 -18.64
N MET A 498 -15.55 18.87 -19.40
CA MET A 498 -16.62 17.99 -19.85
C MET A 498 -17.30 17.26 -18.67
N ALA A 499 -16.53 16.68 -17.76
CA ALA A 499 -17.04 15.98 -16.59
C ALA A 499 -17.90 16.90 -15.70
N GLU A 500 -17.42 18.11 -15.43
CA GLU A 500 -18.18 19.10 -14.67
C GLU A 500 -19.47 19.53 -15.38
N LYS A 501 -19.41 19.79 -16.68
CA LYS A 501 -20.59 20.16 -17.48
C LYS A 501 -21.65 19.06 -17.40
N LEU A 502 -21.26 17.82 -17.66
CA LEU A 502 -22.17 16.67 -17.66
C LEU A 502 -22.71 16.38 -16.26
N GLY A 503 -21.85 16.44 -15.23
CA GLY A 503 -22.25 16.24 -13.84
C GLY A 503 -23.25 17.29 -13.36
N ARG A 504 -23.04 18.57 -13.69
CA ARG A 504 -23.98 19.65 -13.38
C ARG A 504 -25.30 19.53 -14.14
N ALA A 505 -25.26 19.17 -15.43
CA ALA A 505 -26.46 19.12 -16.26
C ALA A 505 -27.38 17.94 -15.93
N HIS A 506 -26.82 16.77 -15.57
CA HIS A 506 -27.57 15.51 -15.45
C HIS A 506 -27.46 14.84 -14.08
N GLY A 507 -26.84 15.48 -13.07
CA GLY A 507 -26.72 14.92 -11.72
C GLY A 507 -25.94 13.59 -11.66
N THR A 508 -25.04 13.37 -12.63
CA THR A 508 -24.38 12.08 -12.86
C THR A 508 -22.89 12.15 -12.50
N VAL A 509 -22.37 11.06 -11.92
CA VAL A 509 -20.93 10.94 -11.61
C VAL A 509 -20.13 10.86 -12.91
N CYS A 510 -19.25 11.83 -13.13
CA CYS A 510 -18.34 11.87 -14.28
C CYS A 510 -16.90 12.01 -13.79
N VAL A 511 -16.05 11.02 -14.05
CA VAL A 511 -14.66 10.97 -13.58
C VAL A 511 -13.71 11.14 -14.77
N PRO A 512 -12.93 12.23 -14.84
CA PRO A 512 -11.91 12.39 -15.87
C PRO A 512 -10.67 11.54 -15.52
N GLN A 513 -10.14 10.82 -16.50
CA GLN A 513 -8.98 9.95 -16.35
C GLN A 513 -7.95 10.18 -17.46
N ALA A 514 -6.67 10.27 -17.08
CA ALA A 514 -5.59 10.42 -18.05
C ALA A 514 -5.36 9.08 -18.77
N PHE A 515 -5.37 9.11 -20.11
CA PHE A 515 -5.13 7.92 -20.92
C PHE A 515 -4.49 8.29 -22.26
N ASP A 516 -3.46 7.54 -22.65
CA ASP A 516 -2.82 7.66 -23.97
C ASP A 516 -2.83 6.31 -24.71
N ALA A 517 -3.45 6.29 -25.89
CA ALA A 517 -3.50 5.11 -26.74
C ALA A 517 -2.12 4.70 -27.27
N THR A 518 -1.14 5.61 -27.30
CA THR A 518 0.20 5.31 -27.82
C THR A 518 1.11 4.61 -26.81
N LYS A 519 0.69 4.45 -25.55
CA LYS A 519 1.48 3.93 -24.43
C LYS A 519 0.95 2.58 -23.91
N PRO A 520 1.10 1.47 -24.66
CA PRO A 520 0.55 0.17 -24.26
C PRO A 520 1.04 -0.31 -22.89
N GLU A 521 2.24 0.09 -22.47
CA GLU A 521 2.85 -0.26 -21.18
C GLU A 521 2.01 0.16 -19.96
N VAL A 522 1.19 1.22 -20.08
CA VAL A 522 0.32 1.68 -18.98
C VAL A 522 -1.11 1.17 -19.06
N HIS A 523 -1.51 0.49 -20.15
CA HIS A 523 -2.91 0.12 -20.39
C HIS A 523 -3.45 -0.88 -19.37
N ARG A 524 -2.60 -1.82 -18.94
CA ARG A 524 -2.93 -2.81 -17.90
C ARG A 524 -3.26 -2.12 -16.59
N GLU A 525 -2.37 -1.24 -16.14
CA GLU A 525 -2.50 -0.51 -14.88
C GLU A 525 -3.68 0.46 -14.91
N PHE A 526 -3.86 1.17 -16.04
CA PHE A 526 -4.99 2.05 -16.25
C PHE A 526 -6.32 1.30 -16.09
N TYR A 527 -6.50 0.18 -16.80
CA TYR A 527 -7.74 -0.58 -16.72
C TYR A 527 -7.90 -1.22 -15.34
N ALA A 528 -6.80 -1.71 -14.75
CA ALA A 528 -6.78 -2.30 -13.43
C ALA A 528 -7.20 -1.33 -12.31
N GLY A 529 -6.86 -0.04 -12.47
CA GLY A 529 -7.15 1.02 -11.51
C GLY A 529 -8.58 1.60 -11.58
N LEU A 530 -9.45 1.11 -12.47
CA LEU A 530 -10.83 1.57 -12.57
C LEU A 530 -11.69 1.01 -11.42
N ASP A 531 -12.33 1.92 -10.67
CA ASP A 531 -13.34 1.61 -9.66
C ASP A 531 -14.54 2.58 -9.81
N PRO A 532 -15.75 2.07 -10.10
CA PRO A 532 -16.07 0.67 -10.38
C PRO A 532 -15.56 0.21 -11.76
N ARG A 533 -15.47 -1.10 -12.00
CA ARG A 533 -15.28 -1.65 -13.35
C ARG A 533 -16.51 -1.36 -14.21
N PRO A 534 -16.32 -0.91 -15.47
CA PRO A 534 -17.40 -0.48 -16.33
C PRO A 534 -18.17 -1.68 -16.90
N GLY A 535 -19.49 -1.58 -16.99
CA GLY A 535 -20.33 -2.48 -17.79
C GLY A 535 -20.28 -2.21 -19.30
N ILE A 536 -19.88 -0.99 -19.69
CA ILE A 536 -19.85 -0.55 -21.08
C ILE A 536 -18.51 0.11 -21.37
N VAL A 537 -17.83 -0.35 -22.42
CA VAL A 537 -16.55 0.22 -22.88
C VAL A 537 -16.70 0.76 -24.31
N VAL A 538 -16.45 2.05 -24.49
CA VAL A 538 -16.50 2.75 -25.77
C VAL A 538 -15.09 3.12 -26.20
N CYS A 539 -14.62 2.57 -27.32
CA CYS A 539 -13.35 2.94 -27.94
C CYS A 539 -13.59 3.88 -29.13
N ALA A 540 -13.31 5.16 -28.91
CA ALA A 540 -13.50 6.25 -29.87
C ALA A 540 -12.17 6.86 -30.35
N PHE A 541 -11.10 6.06 -30.40
CA PHE A 541 -9.82 6.54 -30.93
C PHE A 541 -9.91 6.86 -32.42
N GLY A 542 -9.28 7.97 -32.79
CA GLY A 542 -9.30 8.47 -34.15
C GLY A 542 -8.16 9.43 -34.39
N ASP A 543 -7.29 9.08 -35.34
CA ASP A 543 -6.23 9.94 -35.86
C ASP A 543 -6.22 9.81 -37.38
N LEU A 544 -6.74 10.81 -38.10
CA LEU A 544 -6.79 10.85 -39.56
C LEU A 544 -5.68 11.79 -40.04
N PRO A 545 -4.49 11.28 -40.39
CA PRO A 545 -3.42 12.12 -40.89
C PRO A 545 -3.72 12.60 -42.31
N ASP A 546 -3.03 13.66 -42.74
CA ASP A 546 -2.91 13.97 -44.15
C ASP A 546 -2.20 12.81 -44.86
N GLN A 547 -2.85 12.25 -45.88
CA GLN A 547 -2.37 11.02 -46.52
C GLN A 547 -1.06 11.22 -47.28
N PHE A 548 -0.84 12.39 -47.88
CA PHE A 548 0.40 12.67 -48.62
C PHE A 548 1.57 12.89 -47.66
N LYS A 549 1.36 13.65 -46.58
CA LYS A 549 2.40 13.81 -45.55
C LYS A 549 2.76 12.48 -44.89
N ALA A 550 1.77 11.63 -44.60
CA ALA A 550 2.01 10.32 -44.00
C ALA A 550 2.71 9.33 -44.95
N GLN A 551 2.75 9.59 -46.26
CA GLN A 551 3.56 8.81 -47.21
C GLN A 551 5.05 9.12 -47.09
N GLU A 552 5.38 10.36 -46.73
CA GLU A 552 6.74 10.86 -46.65
C GLU A 552 7.29 10.82 -45.22
N ASP A 553 6.41 10.76 -44.21
CA ASP A 553 6.76 10.70 -42.79
C ASP A 553 6.33 9.35 -42.15
N PRO A 554 7.28 8.41 -41.96
CA PRO A 554 7.02 7.14 -41.28
C PRO A 554 6.49 7.30 -39.85
N ALA A 555 6.89 8.34 -39.12
CA ALA A 555 6.43 8.56 -37.75
C ALA A 555 4.95 8.93 -37.72
N LEU A 556 4.48 9.75 -38.68
CA LEU A 556 3.06 10.08 -38.82
C LEU A 556 2.22 8.86 -39.21
N ALA A 557 2.74 8.02 -40.13
CA ALA A 557 2.08 6.78 -40.51
C ALA A 557 1.97 5.79 -39.34
N LEU A 558 3.07 5.54 -38.63
CA LEU A 558 3.13 4.65 -37.48
C LEU A 558 2.25 5.14 -36.32
N ARG A 559 2.22 6.46 -36.06
CA ARG A 559 1.32 7.06 -35.07
C ARG A 559 -0.14 6.78 -35.40
N SER A 560 -0.54 6.91 -36.66
CA SER A 560 -1.92 6.61 -37.08
C SER A 560 -2.28 5.14 -36.87
N ILE A 561 -1.38 4.21 -37.19
CA ILE A 561 -1.57 2.77 -36.91
C ILE A 561 -1.65 2.52 -35.40
N GLN A 562 -0.75 3.12 -34.64
CA GLN A 562 -0.68 2.96 -33.19
C GLN A 562 -1.97 3.43 -32.51
N VAL A 563 -2.48 4.62 -32.86
CA VAL A 563 -3.69 5.17 -32.25
C VAL A 563 -4.95 4.44 -32.71
N ASN A 564 -5.09 4.17 -34.01
CA ASN A 564 -6.34 3.63 -34.57
C ASN A 564 -6.49 2.11 -34.42
N PHE A 565 -5.39 1.38 -34.18
CA PHE A 565 -5.40 -0.08 -34.08
C PHE A 565 -4.67 -0.60 -32.85
N ALA A 566 -3.34 -0.50 -32.77
CA ALA A 566 -2.56 -1.20 -31.75
C ALA A 566 -2.96 -0.80 -30.31
N GLY A 567 -3.11 0.50 -30.07
CA GLY A 567 -3.56 1.04 -28.79
C GLY A 567 -4.99 0.65 -28.44
N ALA A 568 -5.88 0.52 -29.44
CA ALA A 568 -7.25 0.06 -29.23
C ALA A 568 -7.28 -1.43 -28.84
N VAL A 569 -6.50 -2.28 -29.53
CA VAL A 569 -6.38 -3.71 -29.21
C VAL A 569 -5.83 -3.91 -27.80
N SER A 570 -4.74 -3.20 -27.46
CA SER A 570 -4.06 -3.32 -26.17
C SER A 570 -5.00 -3.10 -24.98
N ILE A 571 -5.78 -2.01 -24.97
CA ILE A 571 -6.70 -1.72 -23.87
C ILE A 571 -7.96 -2.60 -23.89
N LEU A 572 -8.47 -2.95 -25.08
CA LEU A 572 -9.70 -3.73 -25.19
C LEU A 572 -9.53 -5.19 -24.80
N GLU A 573 -8.34 -5.78 -24.89
CA GLU A 573 -8.09 -7.13 -24.37
C GLU A 573 -8.29 -7.20 -22.84
N PHE A 574 -7.86 -6.17 -22.09
CA PHE A 574 -8.09 -6.11 -20.65
C PHE A 574 -9.58 -5.94 -20.32
N ALA A 575 -10.29 -5.10 -21.11
CA ALA A 575 -11.73 -4.94 -20.96
C ALA A 575 -12.52 -6.20 -21.31
N ALA A 576 -12.11 -6.89 -22.38
CA ALA A 576 -12.72 -8.13 -22.81
C ALA A 576 -12.58 -9.22 -21.76
N ALA A 577 -11.39 -9.42 -21.20
CA ALA A 577 -11.15 -10.42 -20.18
C ALA A 577 -12.00 -10.17 -18.91
N ASP A 578 -12.12 -8.91 -18.47
CA ASP A 578 -12.94 -8.56 -17.29
C ASP A 578 -14.44 -8.78 -17.55
N LEU A 579 -14.98 -8.31 -18.68
CA LEU A 579 -16.39 -8.52 -19.03
C LEU A 579 -16.71 -10.00 -19.30
N GLU A 580 -15.78 -10.75 -19.89
CA GLU A 580 -15.87 -12.19 -20.12
C GLU A 580 -16.01 -12.95 -18.80
N ALA A 581 -15.16 -12.66 -17.82
CA ALA A 581 -15.21 -13.26 -16.50
C ALA A 581 -16.54 -12.96 -15.77
N ARG A 582 -17.17 -11.82 -16.07
CA ARG A 582 -18.45 -11.38 -15.48
C ARG A 582 -19.67 -11.92 -16.22
N ASN A 583 -19.49 -12.53 -17.38
CA ASN A 583 -20.55 -12.99 -18.28
C ASN A 583 -21.57 -11.89 -18.68
N THR A 584 -21.17 -10.62 -18.71
CA THR A 584 -22.06 -9.50 -19.03
C THR A 584 -21.29 -8.26 -19.48
N GLY A 585 -21.94 -7.39 -20.26
CA GLY A 585 -21.42 -6.08 -20.67
C GLY A 585 -21.41 -5.81 -22.17
N HIS A 586 -20.91 -4.63 -22.53
CA HIS A 586 -20.89 -4.14 -23.91
C HIS A 586 -19.54 -3.52 -24.28
N ILE A 587 -18.99 -3.92 -25.43
CA ILE A 587 -17.83 -3.27 -26.05
C ILE A 587 -18.26 -2.60 -27.35
N ILE A 588 -17.99 -1.31 -27.50
CA ILE A 588 -18.30 -0.52 -28.69
C ILE A 588 -17.00 -0.01 -29.29
N GLY A 589 -16.65 -0.49 -30.48
CA GLY A 589 -15.49 -0.01 -31.22
C GLY A 589 -15.90 0.90 -32.38
N ILE A 590 -15.45 2.15 -32.37
CA ILE A 590 -15.65 3.09 -33.47
C ILE A 590 -14.59 2.88 -34.55
N SER A 591 -14.98 2.14 -35.59
CA SER A 591 -14.20 1.94 -36.80
C SER A 591 -14.54 3.01 -37.84
N SER A 592 -14.58 2.65 -39.13
CA SER A 592 -14.93 3.54 -40.24
C SER A 592 -15.34 2.72 -41.47
N VAL A 593 -16.15 3.31 -42.36
CA VAL A 593 -16.32 2.80 -43.73
C VAL A 593 -15.00 2.82 -44.53
N ALA A 594 -13.96 3.51 -44.07
CA ALA A 594 -12.60 3.38 -44.61
C ALA A 594 -11.96 2.01 -44.37
N GLY A 595 -12.40 1.28 -43.34
CA GLY A 595 -11.92 -0.07 -43.07
C GLY A 595 -12.55 -1.15 -43.95
N ASP A 596 -13.57 -0.82 -44.74
CA ASP A 596 -14.30 -1.78 -45.58
C ASP A 596 -13.56 -2.13 -46.87
N ARG A 597 -12.81 -1.16 -47.43
CA ARG A 597 -11.90 -1.32 -48.57
C ARG A 597 -10.92 -0.14 -48.57
N GLY A 598 -9.63 -0.42 -48.72
CA GLY A 598 -8.59 0.62 -48.79
C GLY A 598 -8.79 1.52 -50.00
N ARG A 599 -8.63 2.84 -49.81
CA ARG A 599 -8.76 3.87 -50.85
C ARG A 599 -7.51 4.72 -50.90
N ALA A 600 -7.12 5.15 -52.09
CA ALA A 600 -5.89 5.94 -52.29
C ALA A 600 -5.89 7.22 -51.43
N SER A 601 -7.05 7.80 -51.19
CA SER A 601 -7.23 9.04 -50.41
C SER A 601 -6.90 8.93 -48.91
N ASN A 602 -6.91 7.72 -48.31
CA ASN A 602 -6.69 7.55 -46.86
C ASN A 602 -6.29 6.11 -46.44
N TYR A 603 -5.51 5.39 -47.25
CA TYR A 603 -5.21 3.97 -47.03
C TYR A 603 -4.42 3.66 -45.75
N ILE A 604 -3.65 4.61 -45.18
CA ILE A 604 -2.96 4.39 -43.89
C ILE A 604 -4.00 4.31 -42.75
N TYR A 605 -4.88 5.30 -42.66
CA TYR A 605 -6.01 5.27 -41.71
C TYR A 605 -6.96 4.11 -42.00
N GLY A 606 -7.28 3.89 -43.28
CA GLY A 606 -8.18 2.84 -43.74
C GLY A 606 -7.68 1.45 -43.37
N SER A 607 -6.39 1.17 -43.53
CA SER A 607 -5.79 -0.12 -43.16
C SER A 607 -5.81 -0.35 -41.64
N ALA A 608 -5.50 0.67 -40.83
CA ALA A 608 -5.61 0.57 -39.37
C ALA A 608 -7.07 0.29 -38.92
N LYS A 609 -8.05 1.00 -39.51
CA LYS A 609 -9.48 0.73 -39.24
C LYS A 609 -9.97 -0.60 -39.80
N ALA A 610 -9.39 -1.11 -40.89
CA ALA A 610 -9.66 -2.46 -41.39
C ALA A 610 -9.19 -3.52 -40.38
N GLY A 611 -7.96 -3.37 -39.87
CA GLY A 611 -7.40 -4.22 -38.80
C GLY A 611 -8.29 -4.19 -37.55
N PHE A 612 -8.70 -2.99 -37.11
CA PHE A 612 -9.59 -2.86 -35.95
C PHE A 612 -10.98 -3.47 -36.19
N THR A 613 -11.51 -3.37 -37.42
CA THR A 613 -12.77 -4.01 -37.81
C THR A 613 -12.69 -5.53 -37.74
N ALA A 614 -11.60 -6.12 -38.23
CA ALA A 614 -11.34 -7.55 -38.16
C ALA A 614 -11.17 -8.02 -36.71
N TYR A 615 -10.40 -7.27 -35.91
CA TYR A 615 -10.22 -7.52 -34.48
C TYR A 615 -11.57 -7.55 -33.74
N LEU A 616 -12.42 -6.53 -33.90
CA LEU A 616 -13.75 -6.50 -33.27
C LEU A 616 -14.65 -7.65 -33.73
N SER A 617 -14.46 -8.13 -34.97
CA SER A 617 -15.17 -9.31 -35.46
C SER A 617 -14.72 -10.59 -34.74
N GLY A 618 -13.42 -10.77 -34.56
CA GLY A 618 -12.87 -11.88 -33.76
C GLY A 618 -13.28 -11.79 -32.28
N LEU A 619 -13.23 -10.59 -31.70
CA LEU A 619 -13.63 -10.35 -30.32
C LEU A 619 -15.11 -10.68 -30.09
N ARG A 620 -15.98 -10.32 -31.04
CA ARG A 620 -17.39 -10.70 -31.01
C ARG A 620 -17.57 -12.22 -31.01
N HIS A 621 -16.80 -12.93 -31.85
CA HIS A 621 -16.87 -14.39 -31.91
C HIS A 621 -16.43 -15.04 -30.59
N ARG A 622 -15.33 -14.55 -30.00
CA ARG A 622 -14.84 -15.00 -28.68
C ARG A 622 -15.90 -14.83 -27.59
N LEU A 623 -16.43 -13.61 -27.46
CA LEU A 623 -17.22 -13.22 -26.29
C LEU A 623 -18.72 -13.57 -26.38
N PHE A 624 -19.19 -14.04 -27.54
CA PHE A 624 -20.61 -14.32 -27.78
C PHE A 624 -21.21 -15.30 -26.76
N LYS A 625 -20.48 -16.36 -26.41
CA LYS A 625 -20.94 -17.37 -25.44
C LYS A 625 -20.96 -16.86 -24.00
N SER A 626 -20.17 -15.84 -23.70
CA SER A 626 -20.05 -15.23 -22.37
C SER A 626 -21.06 -14.10 -22.16
N GLY A 627 -22.05 -13.91 -23.04
CA GLY A 627 -23.10 -12.90 -22.84
C GLY A 627 -22.69 -11.43 -23.07
N VAL A 628 -21.42 -11.17 -23.40
CA VAL A 628 -20.88 -9.82 -23.71
C VAL A 628 -21.14 -9.50 -25.19
N SER A 629 -21.70 -8.32 -25.48
CA SER A 629 -21.92 -7.89 -26.86
C SER A 629 -20.80 -7.00 -27.39
N VAL A 630 -20.36 -7.25 -28.62
CA VAL A 630 -19.34 -6.42 -29.29
C VAL A 630 -19.94 -5.77 -30.54
N LEU A 631 -20.01 -4.42 -30.53
CA LEU A 631 -20.54 -3.60 -31.61
C LEU A 631 -19.39 -2.96 -32.41
N THR A 632 -19.34 -3.26 -33.71
CA THR A 632 -18.50 -2.53 -34.67
C THR A 632 -19.31 -1.38 -35.26
N VAL A 633 -18.90 -0.15 -35.00
CA VAL A 633 -19.49 1.04 -35.61
C VAL A 633 -18.69 1.41 -36.86
N LYS A 634 -19.39 1.63 -37.98
CA LYS A 634 -18.81 2.07 -39.25
C LYS A 634 -19.42 3.42 -39.67
N PRO A 635 -18.88 4.54 -39.15
CA PRO A 635 -19.27 5.85 -39.62
C PRO A 635 -18.76 6.09 -41.05
N GLY A 636 -19.62 6.73 -41.85
CA GLY A 636 -19.19 7.45 -43.04
C GLY A 636 -18.73 8.86 -42.69
N PHE A 637 -19.14 9.85 -43.47
CA PHE A 637 -18.89 11.24 -43.12
C PHE A 637 -19.71 11.65 -41.89
N VAL A 638 -19.04 12.26 -40.91
CA VAL A 638 -19.67 12.85 -39.73
C VAL A 638 -19.08 14.23 -39.55
N ARG A 639 -19.91 15.27 -39.39
CA ARG A 639 -19.41 16.63 -39.14
C ARG A 639 -18.71 16.67 -37.79
N THR A 640 -17.39 16.63 -37.83
CA THR A 640 -16.50 16.62 -36.66
C THR A 640 -15.26 17.45 -36.97
N ARG A 641 -14.48 17.78 -35.94
CA ARG A 641 -13.14 18.39 -36.09
C ARG A 641 -12.22 17.60 -37.02
N MET A 642 -12.39 16.27 -37.09
CA MET A 642 -11.60 15.41 -37.96
C MET A 642 -11.90 15.62 -39.46
N THR A 643 -13.09 16.12 -39.79
CA THR A 643 -13.54 16.32 -41.18
C THR A 643 -13.71 17.80 -41.52
N GLU A 644 -13.26 18.69 -40.65
CA GLU A 644 -13.36 20.13 -40.82
C GLU A 644 -12.57 20.57 -42.07
N GLY A 645 -13.19 21.39 -42.92
CA GLY A 645 -12.59 21.84 -44.19
C GLY A 645 -12.70 20.86 -45.36
N LEU A 646 -13.23 19.65 -45.19
CA LEU A 646 -13.47 18.71 -46.31
C LEU A 646 -14.80 19.01 -47.02
N PRO A 647 -14.88 18.92 -48.37
CA PRO A 647 -16.13 19.03 -49.10
C PRO A 647 -16.97 17.75 -48.92
N LEU A 648 -17.95 17.78 -48.01
CA LEU A 648 -18.74 16.59 -47.66
C LEU A 648 -20.13 16.58 -48.33
N PRO A 649 -20.57 15.46 -48.92
CA PRO A 649 -21.92 15.33 -49.48
C PRO A 649 -22.96 15.33 -48.35
N ALA A 650 -23.76 16.38 -48.27
CA ALA A 650 -24.77 16.57 -47.21
C ALA A 650 -25.71 15.35 -46.98
N PRO A 651 -26.23 14.65 -48.02
CA PRO A 651 -27.11 13.49 -47.83
C PRO A 651 -26.44 12.25 -47.21
N LEU A 652 -25.11 12.22 -47.15
CA LEU A 652 -24.29 11.12 -46.62
C LEU A 652 -23.52 11.52 -45.35
N THR A 653 -23.76 12.72 -44.83
CA THR A 653 -23.01 13.28 -43.70
C THR A 653 -23.90 13.37 -42.47
N ALA A 654 -23.55 12.64 -41.40
CA ALA A 654 -24.26 12.65 -40.13
C ALA A 654 -23.76 13.77 -39.21
N THR A 655 -24.57 14.17 -38.22
CA THR A 655 -24.08 14.90 -37.04
C THR A 655 -23.55 13.92 -35.99
N ALA A 656 -22.80 14.43 -35.01
CA ALA A 656 -22.29 13.62 -33.90
C ALA A 656 -23.44 13.02 -33.06
N GLU A 657 -24.52 13.77 -32.87
CA GLU A 657 -25.72 13.35 -32.14
C GLU A 657 -26.47 12.24 -32.88
N GLN A 658 -26.61 12.36 -34.21
CA GLN A 658 -27.18 11.31 -35.05
C GLN A 658 -26.33 10.03 -34.99
N ALA A 659 -25.00 10.16 -34.96
CA ALA A 659 -24.09 9.04 -34.79
C ALA A 659 -24.27 8.38 -33.41
N ALA A 660 -24.21 9.16 -32.33
CA ALA A 660 -24.38 8.67 -30.96
C ALA A 660 -25.71 7.93 -30.77
N ALA A 661 -26.82 8.51 -31.23
CA ALA A 661 -28.14 7.89 -31.14
C ALA A 661 -28.22 6.56 -31.90
N ALA A 662 -27.62 6.49 -33.10
CA ALA A 662 -27.57 5.25 -33.88
C ALA A 662 -26.72 4.16 -33.19
N ILE A 663 -25.60 4.55 -32.56
CA ILE A 663 -24.70 3.65 -31.84
C ILE A 663 -25.37 3.09 -30.59
N ILE A 664 -25.93 3.95 -29.74
CA ILE A 664 -26.59 3.53 -28.48
C ILE A 664 -27.79 2.63 -28.79
N LYS A 665 -28.60 2.98 -29.79
CA LYS A 665 -29.71 2.12 -30.25
C LYS A 665 -29.23 0.76 -30.76
N ALA A 666 -28.08 0.70 -31.44
CA ALA A 666 -27.51 -0.57 -31.91
C ALA A 666 -26.95 -1.42 -30.77
N MET A 667 -26.31 -0.79 -29.77
CA MET A 667 -25.83 -1.43 -28.54
C MET A 667 -26.98 -2.04 -27.74
N GLN A 668 -28.06 -1.27 -27.48
CA GLN A 668 -29.25 -1.74 -26.76
C GLN A 668 -29.91 -2.94 -27.46
N ARG A 669 -29.86 -2.98 -28.81
CA ARG A 669 -30.34 -4.10 -29.63
C ARG A 669 -29.30 -5.23 -29.81
N LYS A 670 -28.16 -5.17 -29.11
CA LYS A 670 -27.03 -6.12 -29.20
C LYS A 670 -26.61 -6.45 -30.64
N ARG A 671 -26.63 -5.46 -31.54
CA ARG A 671 -26.21 -5.66 -32.93
C ARG A 671 -24.70 -5.87 -33.02
N GLY A 672 -24.26 -6.73 -33.93
CA GLY A 672 -22.83 -6.91 -34.19
C GLY A 672 -22.19 -5.73 -34.92
N THR A 673 -22.90 -5.13 -35.89
CA THR A 673 -22.36 -4.04 -36.72
C THR A 673 -23.44 -2.99 -36.99
N VAL A 674 -23.04 -1.71 -37.01
CA VAL A 674 -23.90 -0.59 -37.43
C VAL A 674 -23.17 0.34 -38.39
N TYR A 675 -23.81 0.68 -39.51
CA TYR A 675 -23.40 1.79 -40.37
C TYR A 675 -24.12 3.05 -39.89
N VAL A 676 -23.37 4.11 -39.59
CA VAL A 676 -23.98 5.41 -39.23
C VAL A 676 -24.59 6.00 -40.49
N LEU A 677 -25.90 6.25 -40.48
CA LEU A 677 -26.77 6.40 -41.67
C LEU A 677 -26.81 5.13 -42.52
N GLY A 678 -27.98 4.47 -42.59
CA GLY A 678 -28.15 3.17 -43.26
C GLY A 678 -27.76 3.16 -44.75
N ARG A 679 -27.72 4.32 -45.41
CA ARG A 679 -27.28 4.48 -46.80
C ARG A 679 -25.85 3.99 -47.04
N TRP A 680 -24.95 4.16 -46.05
CA TRP A 680 -23.56 3.72 -46.17
C TRP A 680 -23.40 2.22 -46.34
N ARG A 681 -24.36 1.42 -45.86
CA ARG A 681 -24.36 -0.04 -46.10
C ARG A 681 -24.41 -0.35 -47.59
N TRP A 682 -25.25 0.36 -48.34
CA TRP A 682 -25.43 0.15 -49.78
C TRP A 682 -24.26 0.74 -50.58
N VAL A 683 -23.78 1.92 -50.20
CA VAL A 683 -22.58 2.51 -50.80
C VAL A 683 -21.39 1.58 -50.65
N MET A 684 -21.13 1.09 -49.43
CA MET A 684 -20.01 0.19 -49.19
C MET A 684 -20.22 -1.20 -49.78
N LEU A 685 -21.45 -1.66 -49.97
CA LEU A 685 -21.72 -2.89 -50.72
C LEU A 685 -21.20 -2.76 -52.17
N VAL A 686 -21.51 -1.65 -52.84
CA VAL A 686 -21.02 -1.39 -54.20
C VAL A 686 -19.50 -1.26 -54.21
N VAL A 687 -18.94 -0.42 -53.32
CA VAL A 687 -17.49 -0.17 -53.28
C VAL A 687 -16.70 -1.44 -52.98
N ARG A 688 -17.18 -2.33 -52.11
CA ARG A 688 -16.49 -3.60 -51.78
C ARG A 688 -16.54 -4.61 -52.91
N ASN A 689 -17.60 -4.62 -53.71
CA ASN A 689 -17.78 -5.59 -54.80
C ASN A 689 -17.29 -5.08 -56.16
N LEU A 690 -16.79 -3.84 -56.24
CA LEU A 690 -16.27 -3.29 -57.49
C LEU A 690 -15.03 -4.10 -57.94
N PRO A 691 -14.98 -4.65 -59.17
CA PRO A 691 -13.81 -5.36 -59.65
C PRO A 691 -12.54 -4.51 -59.56
N GLU A 692 -11.42 -5.14 -59.20
CA GLU A 692 -10.17 -4.43 -58.90
C GLU A 692 -9.67 -3.54 -60.06
N PHE A 693 -9.84 -4.01 -61.30
CA PHE A 693 -9.46 -3.26 -62.51
C PHE A 693 -10.29 -1.97 -62.70
N ILE A 694 -11.53 -1.93 -62.18
CA ILE A 694 -12.38 -0.74 -62.19
C ILE A 694 -12.04 0.15 -60.99
N PHE A 695 -11.89 -0.44 -59.81
CA PHE A 695 -11.64 0.28 -58.56
C PHE A 695 -10.38 1.14 -58.63
N LYS A 696 -9.29 0.62 -59.19
CA LYS A 696 -8.01 1.34 -59.39
C LYS A 696 -8.12 2.59 -60.28
N ARG A 697 -9.18 2.69 -61.10
CA ARG A 697 -9.45 3.84 -61.98
C ARG A 697 -10.37 4.88 -61.35
N THR A 698 -10.93 4.61 -60.17
CA THR A 698 -11.81 5.55 -59.46
C THR A 698 -11.02 6.61 -58.69
N LYS A 699 -11.65 7.76 -58.41
CA LYS A 699 -11.10 8.83 -57.54
C LYS A 699 -11.71 8.81 -56.13
N LEU A 700 -12.10 7.63 -55.65
CA LEU A 700 -12.79 7.42 -54.37
C LEU A 700 -11.89 7.64 -53.14
#